data_AF-A0A7I8VDJ0-F1
#
_entry.id   AF-A0A7I8VDJ0-F1
#
_cell.length_a   1.000
_cell.length_b   1.000
_cell.length_c   1.000
_cell.angle_alpha   90.00
_cell.angle_beta   90.00
_cell.angle_gamma   90.00
#
_symmetry.space_group_name_H-M   'P 1'
#
loop_
_entity.id
_entity.type
_entity.pdbx_description
1 polymer ?
#
loop_
_entity_poly.entity_id
_entity_poly.type
_entity_poly.pdbx_seq_one_letter_code
_entity_poly.pdbx_strand_id
1 'polypeptide(L)'
;MNFNKCQSCVNNEAELTKLHRERQVALEELSQCKADKEFVWSLWKRLQIANPDITQAINLVIQREKEKGEEKDKKILQILQNKDEQISSLKNNLNAYSIELNETTSIKQTLQNKILTLSQETEALKFRLQEFEEQNSLKRVEELNRINCNLTEEINNLQSLVKSQSEELVTLENENKELKKSLDELDPKLKRFESSYEQFEIKDKENVESLITLKEEVLRLRAEINNKAIELESCREELKELWNTHTQTTDHASQQSNLIKKLQNLQKDTESVINKQEDAYSQETNSWQQMYNELDNRYRLLMQSESDAQKELRRLKSTLSEKDFNLSSLHKQIKNLCSIVNYDNFAENNDEEVGICTDDLELQVKLLEEKLKEKNRLESEDDTEFPRANSAILEKRIKCLEEKLTNTEDMLSIKREELEELRQAHDRRKERLKSINSQYKLSKKQLKTYEQYEKDMKEQKNSFKALSRPSAASLRKENTKEVWNELGILRKENKNLIMERMNLQEKLDDYKVRGAQDAAALHELRVCLQQEKEELKFQIQQARLEVENRGPPPYLIKRIKDLEEESRSIKLQLDEQQVEVEQLREERNFLIEQSRIHKKEINKAKQEIAEKHIEFINVKKDLTVAQRTIKKLNRRRAMLSSSRNSIHKKQPLAALSRILDDQPTEDEWIDEYIEEQRPIRKEINQKPLKNKRSEDDFMKDKPIKEKQYRSRATSPVTVHEQRSDSKVQKQQTIALKQRISALNKQVSLLKQSRSAVQKSERDLRKQCEALKYDLSLTNQRLNSSKNAVDRLQCDLDRLRADKETLVLKLEEREGSVDESVNTEDMITKSEAEWAMQSARLRAANADITRQSCQIRKLKQELSDQSERSIAANEKNNRLERDLISKRKLLEEFRNKLNKAELQQESRARNSAETEAKIESLTELSSRQKVQIESLKQSLNAANKIRYEAEDKLNKVTNELDKKNRQLSDARKSKNELQTVVKDVENAAESHMKDLASQSESALSNAHRHLKTTENRLAQYQQFIKTFSNELLVSLYENRTALRRKEEDELKKSRKEDDGDEALDKAKKTAAGILNLSHSDLEEILTGNSDIESKESSLCFDSDPKLHEEMRKDQRWMRKVRKLLREKEFAFTLTQAFMEKVSEKCHLTALL
;
A
#
# COMPACT_ATOMS: atom_id res chain seq x y z
N MET A 1 -29.67 137.75 0.23
CA MET A 1 -29.34 139.19 0.31
C MET A 1 -30.11 140.08 -0.68
N ASN A 2 -30.43 139.64 -1.91
CA ASN A 2 -31.06 140.54 -2.90
C ASN A 2 -32.49 141.03 -2.57
N PHE A 3 -33.23 140.38 -1.67
CA PHE A 3 -34.64 140.70 -1.38
C PHE A 3 -34.86 142.11 -0.80
N ASN A 4 -34.02 142.53 0.16
CA ASN A 4 -34.26 143.78 0.92
C ASN A 4 -34.16 145.06 0.06
N LYS A 5 -33.58 144.99 -1.15
CA LYS A 5 -33.48 146.14 -2.05
C LYS A 5 -34.80 146.46 -2.79
N CYS A 6 -35.67 145.47 -2.98
CA CYS A 6 -36.99 145.71 -3.59
C CYS A 6 -37.98 146.32 -2.60
N GLN A 7 -37.94 145.91 -1.32
CA GLN A 7 -38.89 146.33 -0.30
C GLN A 7 -38.93 147.86 -0.11
N SER A 8 -37.77 148.53 -0.11
CA SER A 8 -37.70 150.00 0.02
C SER A 8 -38.19 150.73 -1.22
N CYS A 9 -37.97 150.19 -2.42
CA CYS A 9 -38.46 150.80 -3.65
C CYS A 9 -39.99 150.75 -3.72
N VAL A 10 -40.59 149.59 -3.45
CA VAL A 10 -42.05 149.41 -3.47
C VAL A 10 -42.75 150.29 -2.44
N ASN A 11 -42.20 150.44 -1.23
CA ASN A 11 -42.77 151.34 -0.22
C ASN A 11 -42.68 152.82 -0.64
N ASN A 12 -41.51 153.27 -1.13
CA ASN A 12 -41.35 154.66 -1.59
C ASN A 12 -42.25 154.98 -2.79
N GLU A 13 -42.48 154.01 -3.68
CA GLU A 13 -43.36 154.13 -4.85
C GLU A 13 -44.86 154.10 -4.47
N ALA A 14 -45.22 153.31 -3.45
CA ALA A 14 -46.55 153.35 -2.85
C ALA A 14 -46.84 154.69 -2.14
N GLU A 15 -45.88 155.26 -1.41
CA GLU A 15 -46.02 156.60 -0.82
C GLU A 15 -46.06 157.70 -1.89
N LEU A 16 -45.20 157.63 -2.92
CA LEU A 16 -45.24 158.56 -4.05
C LEU A 16 -46.59 158.54 -4.77
N THR A 17 -47.16 157.36 -5.05
CA THR A 17 -48.46 157.22 -5.72
C THR A 17 -49.66 157.52 -4.80
N LYS A 18 -49.49 157.50 -3.47
CA LYS A 18 -50.46 158.03 -2.51
C LYS A 18 -50.41 159.56 -2.48
N LEU A 19 -49.22 160.15 -2.31
CA LEU A 19 -49.01 161.61 -2.32
C LEU A 19 -49.41 162.23 -3.67
N HIS A 20 -49.22 161.53 -4.80
CA HIS A 20 -49.71 161.99 -6.10
C HIS A 20 -51.24 162.05 -6.17
N ARG A 21 -51.95 161.04 -5.62
CA ARG A 21 -53.42 161.06 -5.54
C ARG A 21 -53.91 162.15 -4.60
N GLU A 22 -53.29 162.32 -3.43
CA GLU A 22 -53.65 163.37 -2.47
C GLU A 22 -53.45 164.77 -3.07
N ARG A 23 -52.32 164.99 -3.77
CA ARG A 23 -52.07 166.22 -4.53
C ARG A 23 -53.08 166.43 -5.67
N GLN A 24 -53.50 165.37 -6.35
CA GLN A 24 -54.47 165.46 -7.44
C GLN A 24 -55.89 165.78 -6.93
N VAL A 25 -56.33 165.13 -5.84
CA VAL A 25 -57.60 165.46 -5.16
C VAL A 25 -57.59 166.91 -4.68
N ALA A 26 -56.53 167.38 -4.05
CA ALA A 26 -56.41 168.78 -3.62
C ALA A 26 -56.44 169.78 -4.80
N LEU A 27 -55.96 169.39 -5.99
CA LEU A 27 -56.05 170.21 -7.21
C LEU A 27 -57.47 170.21 -7.81
N GLU A 28 -58.21 169.10 -7.73
CA GLU A 28 -59.63 169.03 -8.10
C GLU A 28 -60.52 169.84 -7.14
N GLU A 29 -60.29 169.75 -5.83
CA GLU A 29 -61.01 170.55 -4.84
C GLU A 29 -60.72 172.05 -5.02
N LEU A 30 -59.47 172.42 -5.30
CA LEU A 30 -59.08 173.81 -5.58
C LEU A 30 -59.60 174.32 -6.94
N SER A 31 -59.82 173.47 -7.93
CA SER A 31 -60.49 173.88 -9.18
C SER A 31 -61.99 174.04 -8.99
N GLN A 32 -62.64 173.16 -8.23
CA GLN A 32 -64.06 173.28 -7.86
C GLN A 32 -64.32 174.53 -7.01
N CYS A 33 -63.45 174.85 -6.04
CA CYS A 33 -63.54 176.09 -5.26
C CYS A 33 -63.36 177.35 -6.12
N LYS A 34 -62.55 177.30 -7.18
CA LYS A 34 -62.45 178.40 -8.16
C LYS A 34 -63.73 178.52 -8.99
N ALA A 35 -64.27 177.41 -9.48
CA ALA A 35 -65.54 177.40 -10.23
C ALA A 35 -66.69 177.98 -9.39
N ASP A 36 -66.78 177.59 -8.12
CA ASP A 36 -67.78 178.11 -7.17
C ASP A 36 -67.56 179.60 -6.85
N LYS A 37 -66.31 180.05 -6.70
CA LYS A 37 -65.99 181.48 -6.53
C LYS A 37 -66.45 182.32 -7.73
N GLU A 38 -66.09 181.90 -8.95
CA GLU A 38 -66.49 182.63 -10.15
C GLU A 38 -68.00 182.55 -10.39
N PHE A 39 -68.64 181.42 -10.04
CA PHE A 39 -70.09 181.30 -10.03
C PHE A 39 -70.73 182.34 -9.08
N VAL A 40 -70.32 182.39 -7.80
CA VAL A 40 -70.84 183.36 -6.82
C VAL A 40 -70.57 184.80 -7.25
N TRP A 41 -69.40 185.10 -7.85
CA TRP A 41 -69.10 186.42 -8.37
C TRP A 41 -69.97 186.80 -9.57
N SER A 42 -70.24 185.86 -10.49
CA SER A 42 -71.16 186.07 -11.62
C SER A 42 -72.61 186.27 -11.16
N LEU A 43 -73.02 185.59 -10.08
CA LEU A 43 -74.33 185.71 -9.45
C LEU A 43 -74.49 187.10 -8.80
N TRP A 44 -73.52 187.49 -7.99
CA TRP A 44 -73.45 188.82 -7.37
C TRP A 44 -73.47 189.95 -8.40
N LYS A 45 -72.69 189.81 -9.48
CA LYS A 45 -72.64 190.82 -10.56
C LYS A 45 -73.93 190.92 -11.37
N ARG A 46 -74.71 189.83 -11.49
CA ARG A 46 -76.07 189.84 -12.08
C ARG A 46 -77.10 190.46 -11.13
N LEU A 47 -76.97 190.22 -9.82
CA LEU A 47 -77.82 190.83 -8.78
C LEU A 47 -77.59 192.35 -8.62
N GLN A 48 -76.49 192.89 -9.13
CA GLN A 48 -76.15 194.32 -9.06
C GLN A 48 -76.72 195.17 -10.22
N ILE A 49 -77.43 194.55 -11.18
CA ILE A 49 -78.09 195.25 -12.29
C ILE A 49 -79.37 195.93 -11.78
N ALA A 50 -79.70 197.13 -12.28
CA ALA A 50 -80.75 197.99 -11.73
C ALA A 50 -82.17 197.38 -11.63
N ASN A 51 -82.47 196.33 -12.43
CA ASN A 51 -83.59 195.42 -12.25
C ASN A 51 -83.04 193.98 -12.34
N PRO A 52 -82.72 193.31 -11.23
CA PRO A 52 -82.16 191.95 -11.26
C PRO A 52 -83.27 190.89 -11.27
N ASP A 53 -83.26 189.99 -12.25
CA ASP A 53 -84.15 188.82 -12.26
C ASP A 53 -83.68 187.78 -11.24
N ILE A 54 -84.24 187.87 -10.04
CA ILE A 54 -83.97 186.97 -8.91
C ILE A 54 -84.30 185.51 -9.29
N THR A 55 -85.27 185.28 -10.18
CA THR A 55 -85.68 183.94 -10.63
C THR A 55 -84.55 183.22 -11.37
N GLN A 56 -83.86 183.93 -12.27
CA GLN A 56 -82.68 183.39 -12.96
C GLN A 56 -81.52 183.16 -11.99
N ALA A 57 -81.31 184.04 -11.00
CA ALA A 57 -80.29 183.84 -9.99
C ALA A 57 -80.53 182.56 -9.16
N ILE A 58 -81.77 182.34 -8.70
CA ILE A 58 -82.15 181.13 -7.96
C ILE A 58 -82.00 179.87 -8.83
N ASN A 59 -82.47 179.90 -10.08
CA ASN A 59 -82.35 178.75 -10.99
C ASN A 59 -80.89 178.38 -11.28
N LEU A 60 -80.00 179.36 -11.40
CA LEU A 60 -78.56 179.13 -11.55
C LEU A 60 -77.94 178.47 -10.30
N VAL A 61 -78.38 178.86 -9.09
CA VAL A 61 -77.92 178.21 -7.83
C VAL A 61 -78.42 176.78 -7.73
N ILE A 62 -79.69 176.52 -8.06
CA ILE A 62 -80.28 175.17 -8.07
C ILE A 62 -79.55 174.28 -9.09
N GLN A 63 -79.28 174.78 -10.29
CA GLN A 63 -78.53 174.05 -11.31
C GLN A 63 -77.09 173.75 -10.84
N ARG A 64 -76.41 174.71 -10.20
CA ARG A 64 -75.04 174.52 -9.70
C ARG A 64 -74.95 173.52 -8.54
N GLU A 65 -75.92 173.51 -7.63
CA GLU A 65 -75.97 172.48 -6.56
C GLU A 65 -76.39 171.11 -7.10
N LYS A 66 -77.23 171.05 -8.14
CA LYS A 66 -77.55 169.81 -8.86
C LYS A 66 -76.30 169.18 -9.49
N GLU A 67 -75.48 169.96 -10.20
CA GLU A 67 -74.20 169.52 -10.76
C GLU A 67 -73.25 168.94 -9.68
N LYS A 68 -73.23 169.57 -8.49
CA LYS A 68 -72.46 169.06 -7.34
C LYS A 68 -73.01 167.78 -6.74
N GLY A 69 -74.29 167.47 -6.91
CA GLY A 69 -74.88 166.17 -6.61
C GLY A 69 -74.41 165.13 -7.63
N GLU A 70 -74.64 165.41 -8.91
CA GLU A 70 -74.32 164.51 -10.03
C GLU A 70 -72.82 164.12 -10.06
N GLU A 71 -71.91 165.05 -9.77
CA GLU A 71 -70.46 164.75 -9.70
C GLU A 71 -70.08 163.90 -8.46
N LYS A 72 -70.83 163.98 -7.34
CA LYS A 72 -70.65 163.09 -6.18
C LYS A 72 -71.16 161.69 -6.49
N ASP A 73 -72.35 161.57 -7.08
CA ASP A 73 -72.95 160.28 -7.43
C ASP A 73 -72.09 159.54 -8.46
N LYS A 74 -71.55 160.27 -9.44
CA LYS A 74 -70.55 159.76 -10.40
C LYS A 74 -69.26 159.27 -9.72
N LYS A 75 -68.73 159.98 -8.72
CA LYS A 75 -67.58 159.51 -7.93
C LYS A 75 -67.93 158.27 -7.08
N ILE A 76 -69.14 158.18 -6.53
CA ILE A 76 -69.64 156.98 -5.82
C ILE A 76 -69.74 155.78 -6.77
N LEU A 77 -70.33 155.95 -7.95
CA LEU A 77 -70.43 154.89 -8.97
C LEU A 77 -69.05 154.39 -9.42
N GLN A 78 -68.07 155.29 -9.60
CA GLN A 78 -66.71 154.90 -9.94
C GLN A 78 -66.01 154.13 -8.80
N ILE A 79 -66.28 154.48 -7.54
CA ILE A 79 -65.78 153.72 -6.37
C ILE A 79 -66.42 152.32 -6.30
N LEU A 80 -67.71 152.20 -6.62
CA LEU A 80 -68.41 150.91 -6.67
C LEU A 80 -67.85 150.03 -7.79
N GLN A 81 -67.74 150.55 -9.01
CA GLN A 81 -67.17 149.81 -10.15
C GLN A 81 -65.75 149.30 -9.85
N ASN A 82 -64.87 150.16 -9.32
CA ASN A 82 -63.51 149.75 -8.92
C ASN A 82 -63.52 148.62 -7.87
N LYS A 83 -64.50 148.60 -6.97
CA LYS A 83 -64.66 147.54 -5.97
C LYS A 83 -65.24 146.25 -6.55
N ASP A 84 -66.17 146.33 -7.50
CA ASP A 84 -66.70 145.15 -8.20
C ASP A 84 -65.63 144.50 -9.09
N GLU A 85 -64.78 145.30 -9.76
CA GLU A 85 -63.59 144.81 -10.47
C GLU A 85 -62.59 144.14 -9.49
N GLN A 86 -62.35 144.73 -8.31
CA GLN A 86 -61.53 144.12 -7.27
C GLN A 86 -62.14 142.80 -6.75
N ILE A 87 -63.45 142.75 -6.50
CA ILE A 87 -64.17 141.54 -6.08
C ILE A 87 -64.10 140.46 -7.19
N SER A 88 -64.19 140.85 -8.46
CA SER A 88 -64.05 139.94 -9.61
C SER A 88 -62.65 139.30 -9.66
N SER A 89 -61.58 140.10 -9.55
CA SER A 89 -60.21 139.57 -9.52
C SER A 89 -59.95 138.65 -8.32
N LEU A 90 -60.47 138.98 -7.13
CA LEU A 90 -60.37 138.11 -5.94
C LEU A 90 -61.13 136.79 -6.11
N LYS A 91 -62.32 136.81 -6.74
CA LYS A 91 -63.07 135.57 -7.08
C LYS A 91 -62.31 134.71 -8.09
N ASN A 92 -61.69 135.32 -9.10
CA ASN A 92 -60.89 134.59 -10.09
C ASN A 92 -59.65 133.93 -9.46
N ASN A 93 -58.96 134.62 -8.56
CA ASN A 93 -57.84 134.06 -7.81
C ASN A 93 -58.29 132.92 -6.88
N LEU A 94 -59.44 133.06 -6.20
CA LEU A 94 -60.01 132.00 -5.36
C LEU A 94 -60.36 130.75 -6.20
N ASN A 95 -60.91 130.95 -7.41
CA ASN A 95 -61.22 129.86 -8.33
C ASN A 95 -59.95 129.16 -8.85
N ALA A 96 -58.88 129.92 -9.16
CA ALA A 96 -57.59 129.35 -9.55
C ALA A 96 -56.99 128.47 -8.44
N TYR A 97 -56.92 128.97 -7.20
CA TYR A 97 -56.47 128.16 -6.06
C TYR A 97 -57.37 126.95 -5.77
N SER A 98 -58.68 127.06 -6.04
CA SER A 98 -59.61 125.92 -5.94
C SER A 98 -59.29 124.84 -6.98
N ILE A 99 -58.95 125.22 -8.22
CA ILE A 99 -58.54 124.29 -9.27
C ILE A 99 -57.22 123.59 -8.89
N GLU A 100 -56.20 124.35 -8.48
CA GLU A 100 -54.91 123.79 -8.00
C GLU A 100 -55.09 122.81 -6.82
N LEU A 101 -56.03 123.10 -5.90
CA LEU A 101 -56.36 122.23 -4.77
C LEU A 101 -57.05 120.93 -5.22
N ASN A 102 -57.88 120.99 -6.27
CA ASN A 102 -58.55 119.82 -6.85
C ASN A 102 -57.57 118.95 -7.66
N GLU A 103 -56.64 119.56 -8.39
CA GLU A 103 -55.57 118.84 -9.10
C GLU A 103 -54.62 118.14 -8.11
N THR A 104 -54.14 118.85 -7.09
CA THR A 104 -53.25 118.26 -6.07
C THR A 104 -53.93 117.17 -5.24
N THR A 105 -55.24 117.27 -4.98
CA THR A 105 -55.99 116.17 -4.32
C THR A 105 -56.23 114.98 -5.26
N SER A 106 -56.44 115.18 -6.56
CA SER A 106 -56.48 114.11 -7.57
C SER A 106 -55.14 113.37 -7.69
N ILE A 107 -54.02 114.11 -7.74
CA ILE A 107 -52.66 113.54 -7.71
C ILE A 107 -52.42 112.75 -6.41
N LYS A 108 -52.87 113.28 -5.27
CA LYS A 108 -52.80 112.55 -3.98
C LYS A 108 -53.59 111.24 -4.02
N GLN A 109 -54.82 111.23 -4.55
CA GLN A 109 -55.64 110.02 -4.65
C GLN A 109 -55.01 108.97 -5.58
N THR A 110 -54.50 109.37 -6.75
CA THR A 110 -53.86 108.44 -7.69
C THR A 110 -52.56 107.84 -7.12
N LEU A 111 -51.74 108.62 -6.41
CA LEU A 111 -50.58 108.11 -5.67
C LEU A 111 -50.99 107.17 -4.51
N GLN A 112 -52.02 107.53 -3.74
CA GLN A 112 -52.50 106.72 -2.62
C GLN A 112 -53.07 105.36 -3.08
N ASN A 113 -53.77 105.33 -4.22
CA ASN A 113 -54.22 104.10 -4.86
C ASN A 113 -53.02 103.25 -5.35
N LYS A 114 -51.98 103.88 -5.92
CA LYS A 114 -50.79 103.15 -6.39
C LYS A 114 -49.91 102.61 -5.26
N ILE A 115 -49.90 103.27 -4.09
CA ILE A 115 -49.30 102.73 -2.87
C ILE A 115 -50.10 101.51 -2.38
N LEU A 116 -51.44 101.54 -2.44
CA LEU A 116 -52.28 100.41 -2.06
C LEU A 116 -52.05 99.18 -2.94
N THR A 117 -51.99 99.34 -4.28
CA THR A 117 -51.71 98.21 -5.20
C THR A 117 -50.32 97.63 -4.98
N LEU A 118 -49.28 98.48 -4.81
CA LEU A 118 -47.92 98.01 -4.50
C LEU A 118 -47.87 97.28 -3.15
N SER A 119 -48.62 97.74 -2.13
CA SER A 119 -48.72 97.03 -0.85
C SER A 119 -49.27 95.61 -1.05
N GLN A 120 -50.40 95.48 -1.77
CA GLN A 120 -51.04 94.20 -2.08
C GLN A 120 -50.12 93.28 -2.90
N GLU A 121 -49.38 93.82 -3.86
CA GLU A 121 -48.37 93.06 -4.63
C GLU A 121 -47.24 92.54 -3.72
N THR A 122 -46.73 93.35 -2.79
CA THR A 122 -45.68 92.89 -1.85
C THR A 122 -46.18 91.85 -0.85
N GLU A 123 -47.46 91.88 -0.45
CA GLU A 123 -48.07 90.87 0.41
C GLU A 123 -48.31 89.56 -0.36
N ALA A 124 -48.82 89.63 -1.60
CA ALA A 124 -48.98 88.47 -2.47
C ALA A 124 -47.63 87.81 -2.82
N LEU A 125 -46.57 88.59 -3.02
CA LEU A 125 -45.21 88.07 -3.23
C LEU A 125 -44.64 87.42 -1.97
N LYS A 126 -44.84 88.00 -0.78
CA LYS A 126 -44.45 87.36 0.50
C LYS A 126 -45.16 86.03 0.69
N PHE A 127 -46.47 85.96 0.44
CA PHE A 127 -47.26 84.75 0.61
C PHE A 127 -46.76 83.64 -0.32
N ARG A 128 -46.56 83.94 -1.62
CA ARG A 128 -46.01 82.98 -2.59
C ARG A 128 -44.58 82.54 -2.28
N LEU A 129 -43.77 83.41 -1.65
CA LEU A 129 -42.42 83.07 -1.24
C LEU A 129 -42.44 82.14 -0.02
N GLN A 130 -43.32 82.40 0.96
CA GLN A 130 -43.58 81.49 2.08
C GLN A 130 -44.10 80.13 1.60
N GLU A 131 -45.08 80.08 0.69
CA GLU A 131 -45.55 78.81 0.09
C GLU A 131 -44.42 78.02 -0.60
N PHE A 132 -43.48 78.71 -1.24
CA PHE A 132 -42.34 78.09 -1.91
C PHE A 132 -41.28 77.58 -0.92
N GLU A 133 -41.01 78.31 0.16
CA GLU A 133 -40.15 77.88 1.27
C GLU A 133 -40.77 76.68 2.01
N GLU A 134 -42.07 76.74 2.32
CA GLU A 134 -42.81 75.63 2.93
C GLU A 134 -42.79 74.39 2.02
N GLN A 135 -43.11 74.52 0.73
CA GLN A 135 -43.00 73.39 -0.21
C GLN A 135 -41.59 72.80 -0.31
N ASN A 136 -40.54 73.63 -0.33
CA ASN A 136 -39.17 73.13 -0.41
C ASN A 136 -38.72 72.48 0.91
N SER A 137 -39.16 73.00 2.06
CA SER A 137 -38.95 72.35 3.35
C SER A 137 -39.65 70.99 3.42
N LEU A 138 -40.90 70.90 2.93
CA LEU A 138 -41.68 69.66 2.90
C LEU A 138 -41.03 68.62 1.99
N LYS A 139 -40.65 68.99 0.75
CA LYS A 139 -39.92 68.11 -0.18
C LYS A 139 -38.61 67.61 0.42
N ARG A 140 -37.85 68.48 1.09
CA ARG A 140 -36.58 68.13 1.73
C ARG A 140 -36.76 67.23 2.95
N VAL A 141 -37.86 67.40 3.71
CA VAL A 141 -38.26 66.50 4.80
C VAL A 141 -38.74 65.14 4.25
N GLU A 142 -39.50 65.11 3.17
CA GLU A 142 -39.88 63.86 2.49
C GLU A 142 -38.66 63.11 1.95
N GLU A 143 -37.70 63.80 1.36
CA GLU A 143 -36.47 63.23 0.82
C GLU A 143 -35.55 62.71 1.94
N LEU A 144 -35.38 63.47 3.03
CA LEU A 144 -34.71 62.99 4.24
C LEU A 144 -35.44 61.79 4.88
N ASN A 145 -36.77 61.77 4.87
CA ASN A 145 -37.54 60.63 5.38
C ASN A 145 -37.41 59.39 4.47
N ARG A 146 -37.35 59.54 3.15
CA ARG A 146 -37.03 58.43 2.23
C ARG A 146 -35.62 57.89 2.48
N ILE A 147 -34.62 58.77 2.60
CA ILE A 147 -33.24 58.37 2.91
C ILE A 147 -33.19 57.66 4.28
N ASN A 148 -33.87 58.17 5.30
CA ASN A 148 -33.95 57.52 6.61
C ASN A 148 -34.67 56.17 6.54
N CYS A 149 -35.78 56.04 5.82
CA CYS A 149 -36.44 54.75 5.61
C CYS A 149 -35.49 53.74 4.96
N ASN A 150 -34.86 54.11 3.84
CA ASN A 150 -33.91 53.26 3.13
C ASN A 150 -32.74 52.85 4.04
N LEU A 151 -32.15 53.78 4.79
CA LEU A 151 -31.09 53.49 5.76
C LEU A 151 -31.57 52.60 6.90
N THR A 152 -32.80 52.73 7.39
CA THR A 152 -33.35 51.81 8.40
C THR A 152 -33.64 50.42 7.83
N GLU A 153 -34.09 50.31 6.59
CA GLU A 153 -34.24 49.01 5.90
C GLU A 153 -32.87 48.36 5.67
N GLU A 154 -31.87 49.11 5.23
CA GLU A 154 -30.51 48.64 5.04
C GLU A 154 -29.83 48.24 6.36
N ILE A 155 -30.02 49.01 7.43
CA ILE A 155 -29.60 48.64 8.79
C ILE A 155 -30.32 47.36 9.27
N ASN A 156 -31.62 47.22 9.04
CA ASN A 156 -32.36 46.01 9.40
C ASN A 156 -31.90 44.79 8.59
N ASN A 157 -31.63 44.98 7.29
CA ASN A 157 -31.10 43.94 6.41
C ASN A 157 -29.71 43.50 6.87
N LEU A 158 -28.79 44.44 7.12
CA LEU A 158 -27.46 44.17 7.66
C LEU A 158 -27.53 43.52 9.05
N GLN A 159 -28.44 43.93 9.94
CA GLN A 159 -28.66 43.27 11.23
C GLN A 159 -29.17 41.84 11.07
N SER A 160 -30.04 41.57 10.09
CA SER A 160 -30.51 40.21 9.80
C SER A 160 -29.42 39.33 9.19
N LEU A 161 -28.56 39.89 8.33
CA LEU A 161 -27.40 39.21 7.74
C LEU A 161 -26.34 38.90 8.81
N VAL A 162 -25.95 39.88 9.63
CA VAL A 162 -25.03 39.70 10.76
C VAL A 162 -25.59 38.67 11.75
N LYS A 163 -26.90 38.67 11.99
CA LYS A 163 -27.54 37.64 12.82
C LYS A 163 -27.43 36.26 12.18
N SER A 164 -27.78 36.11 10.89
CA SER A 164 -27.65 34.84 10.16
C SER A 164 -26.21 34.32 10.18
N GLN A 165 -25.23 35.18 9.92
CA GLN A 165 -23.80 34.85 9.98
C GLN A 165 -23.35 34.49 11.40
N SER A 166 -23.93 35.11 12.45
CA SER A 166 -23.64 34.72 13.84
C SER A 166 -24.24 33.37 14.22
N GLU A 167 -25.41 33.00 13.66
CA GLU A 167 -26.03 31.70 13.85
C GLU A 167 -25.24 30.61 13.09
N GLU A 168 -24.77 30.91 11.88
CA GLU A 168 -23.90 30.07 11.05
C GLU A 168 -22.49 29.87 11.66
N LEU A 169 -21.89 30.92 12.22
CA LEU A 169 -20.63 30.81 12.97
C LEU A 169 -20.81 29.93 14.22
N VAL A 170 -21.96 29.98 14.89
CA VAL A 170 -22.25 29.11 16.04
C VAL A 170 -22.44 27.65 15.62
N THR A 171 -23.06 27.36 14.46
CA THR A 171 -23.11 25.98 13.93
C THR A 171 -21.71 25.48 13.54
N LEU A 172 -20.93 26.27 12.80
CA LEU A 172 -19.56 25.93 12.42
C LEU A 172 -18.63 25.76 13.64
N GLU A 173 -18.80 26.57 14.69
CA GLU A 173 -18.10 26.38 15.96
C GLU A 173 -18.46 25.04 16.65
N ASN A 174 -19.72 24.62 16.57
CA ASN A 174 -20.17 23.38 17.20
C ASN A 174 -19.73 22.16 16.39
N GLU A 175 -19.79 22.22 15.07
CA GLU A 175 -19.19 21.23 14.16
C GLU A 175 -17.68 21.11 14.40
N ASN A 176 -16.95 22.23 14.54
CA ASN A 176 -15.53 22.20 14.90
C ASN A 176 -15.29 21.57 16.28
N LYS A 177 -16.19 21.75 17.26
CA LYS A 177 -16.10 21.08 18.58
C LYS A 177 -16.38 19.58 18.47
N GLU A 178 -17.22 19.12 17.55
CA GLU A 178 -17.49 17.68 17.32
C GLU A 178 -16.41 17.01 16.47
N LEU A 179 -15.91 17.68 15.43
CA LEU A 179 -14.73 17.26 14.67
C LEU A 179 -13.50 17.18 15.58
N LYS A 180 -13.31 18.15 16.49
CA LYS A 180 -12.20 18.12 17.45
C LYS A 180 -12.32 16.97 18.46
N LYS A 181 -13.51 16.71 19.03
CA LYS A 181 -13.74 15.49 19.83
C LYS A 181 -13.46 14.22 19.03
N SER A 182 -13.88 14.18 17.77
CA SER A 182 -13.64 13.03 16.88
C SER A 182 -12.15 12.82 16.61
N LEU A 183 -11.38 13.90 16.50
CA LEU A 183 -9.91 13.87 16.41
C LEU A 183 -9.29 13.42 17.73
N ASP A 184 -9.70 13.99 18.87
CA ASP A 184 -9.27 13.60 20.23
C ASP A 184 -9.62 12.12 20.54
N GLU A 185 -10.66 11.57 19.90
CA GLU A 185 -11.03 10.14 19.93
C GLU A 185 -10.28 9.27 18.92
N LEU A 186 -9.71 9.85 17.85
CA LEU A 186 -8.91 9.15 16.85
C LEU A 186 -7.44 9.08 17.26
N ASP A 187 -6.89 10.11 17.89
CA ASP A 187 -5.53 10.18 18.44
C ASP A 187 -5.13 8.96 19.29
N PRO A 188 -5.92 8.49 20.28
CA PRO A 188 -5.61 7.29 21.06
C PRO A 188 -5.84 5.98 20.29
N LYS A 189 -6.52 6.01 19.14
CA LYS A 189 -6.62 4.87 18.22
C LYS A 189 -5.39 4.84 17.30
N LEU A 190 -4.97 6.00 16.78
CA LEU A 190 -3.75 6.18 15.99
C LEU A 190 -2.52 5.70 16.78
N LYS A 191 -2.34 6.16 18.02
CA LYS A 191 -1.24 5.72 18.90
C LYS A 191 -1.24 4.22 19.20
N ARG A 192 -2.41 3.57 19.21
CA ARG A 192 -2.49 2.10 19.33
C ARG A 192 -2.08 1.40 18.03
N PHE A 193 -2.38 1.98 16.86
CA PHE A 193 -1.89 1.47 15.59
C PHE A 193 -0.39 1.73 15.40
N GLU A 194 0.12 2.89 15.81
CA GLU A 194 1.55 3.22 15.83
C GLU A 194 2.33 2.23 16.71
N SER A 195 1.97 2.08 17.99
CA SER A 195 2.63 1.09 18.87
C SER A 195 2.39 -0.37 18.47
N SER A 196 1.32 -0.67 17.72
CA SER A 196 1.17 -2.00 17.09
C SER A 196 2.08 -2.16 15.88
N TYR A 197 2.33 -1.11 15.11
CA TYR A 197 3.22 -1.10 13.96
C TYR A 197 4.68 -1.23 14.42
N GLU A 198 5.10 -0.50 15.46
CA GLU A 198 6.41 -0.66 16.11
C GLU A 198 6.61 -2.11 16.59
N GLN A 199 5.59 -2.75 17.17
CA GLN A 199 5.64 -4.16 17.57
C GLN A 199 5.71 -5.15 16.40
N PHE A 200 5.13 -4.82 15.24
CA PHE A 200 5.34 -5.59 14.01
C PHE A 200 6.74 -5.37 13.45
N GLU A 201 7.25 -4.13 13.43
CA GLU A 201 8.59 -3.81 12.92
C GLU A 201 9.70 -4.43 13.78
N ILE A 202 9.52 -4.53 15.10
CA ILE A 202 10.41 -5.28 16.00
C ILE A 202 10.37 -6.77 15.66
N LYS A 203 9.19 -7.37 15.53
CA LYS A 203 9.05 -8.79 15.17
C LYS A 203 9.60 -9.11 13.79
N ASP A 204 9.47 -8.20 12.82
CA ASP A 204 10.04 -8.40 11.49
C ASP A 204 11.58 -8.31 11.51
N LYS A 205 12.17 -7.52 12.42
CA LYS A 205 13.62 -7.57 12.68
C LYS A 205 14.04 -8.89 13.35
N GLU A 206 13.33 -9.35 14.37
CA GLU A 206 13.56 -10.66 15.00
C GLU A 206 13.42 -11.83 13.98
N ASN A 207 12.42 -11.75 13.10
CA ASN A 207 12.22 -12.69 11.99
C ASN A 207 13.36 -12.62 10.97
N VAL A 208 13.87 -11.43 10.65
CA VAL A 208 15.00 -11.25 9.73
C VAL A 208 16.31 -11.79 10.33
N GLU A 209 16.59 -11.58 11.62
CA GLU A 209 17.74 -12.21 12.30
C GLU A 209 17.60 -13.74 12.36
N SER A 210 16.39 -14.24 12.60
CA SER A 210 16.06 -15.68 12.53
C SER A 210 16.23 -16.25 11.11
N LEU A 211 15.93 -15.47 10.07
CA LEU A 211 16.15 -15.86 8.68
C LEU A 211 17.63 -15.77 8.25
N ILE A 212 18.41 -14.83 8.82
CA ILE A 212 19.86 -14.72 8.58
C ILE A 212 20.57 -15.93 9.19
N THR A 213 20.31 -16.23 10.47
CA THR A 213 20.89 -17.40 11.15
C THR A 213 20.48 -18.72 10.48
N LEU A 214 19.21 -18.88 10.08
CA LEU A 214 18.76 -20.05 9.32
C LEU A 214 19.42 -20.14 7.92
N LYS A 215 19.67 -18.99 7.27
CA LYS A 215 20.39 -18.94 5.98
C LYS A 215 21.86 -19.32 6.13
N GLU A 216 22.51 -18.94 7.22
CA GLU A 216 23.88 -19.36 7.56
C GLU A 216 23.96 -20.86 7.84
N GLU A 217 23.00 -21.42 8.60
CA GLU A 217 22.86 -22.86 8.82
C GLU A 217 22.64 -23.63 7.49
N VAL A 218 21.79 -23.11 6.60
CA VAL A 218 21.57 -23.68 5.25
C VAL A 218 22.83 -23.59 4.38
N LEU A 219 23.60 -22.50 4.46
CA LEU A 219 24.89 -22.39 3.74
C LEU A 219 25.93 -23.37 4.30
N ARG A 220 26.00 -23.54 5.63
CA ARG A 220 26.84 -24.53 6.31
C ARG A 220 26.50 -25.96 5.86
N LEU A 221 25.23 -26.32 5.90
CA LEU A 221 24.74 -27.63 5.43
C LEU A 221 24.97 -27.83 3.93
N ARG A 222 24.86 -26.78 3.10
CA ARG A 222 25.14 -26.89 1.66
C ARG A 222 26.62 -27.07 1.36
N ALA A 223 27.51 -26.45 2.13
CA ALA A 223 28.95 -26.73 2.07
C ALA A 223 29.27 -28.17 2.53
N GLU A 224 28.62 -28.65 3.60
CA GLU A 224 28.78 -30.02 4.09
C GLU A 224 28.29 -31.05 3.05
N ILE A 225 27.16 -30.81 2.38
CA ILE A 225 26.66 -31.62 1.25
C ILE A 225 27.63 -31.58 0.05
N ASN A 226 28.17 -30.42 -0.31
CA ASN A 226 29.15 -30.33 -1.40
C ASN A 226 30.43 -31.12 -1.08
N ASN A 227 30.93 -31.04 0.15
CA ASN A 227 32.09 -31.84 0.59
C ASN A 227 31.78 -33.34 0.51
N LYS A 228 30.58 -33.78 0.93
CA LYS A 228 30.17 -35.18 0.78
C LYS A 228 29.94 -35.60 -0.68
N ALA A 229 29.57 -34.68 -1.58
CA ALA A 229 29.53 -34.96 -3.02
C ALA A 229 30.94 -35.16 -3.62
N ILE A 230 31.93 -34.39 -3.16
CA ILE A 230 33.34 -34.54 -3.56
C ILE A 230 33.92 -35.86 -3.03
N GLU A 231 33.69 -36.19 -1.74
CA GLU A 231 34.06 -37.50 -1.17
C GLU A 231 33.41 -38.66 -1.96
N LEU A 232 32.12 -38.54 -2.31
CA LEU A 232 31.42 -39.58 -3.08
C LEU A 232 31.93 -39.72 -4.52
N GLU A 233 32.40 -38.65 -5.19
CA GLU A 233 33.00 -38.80 -6.52
C GLU A 233 34.43 -39.36 -6.44
N SER A 234 35.21 -39.00 -5.42
CA SER A 234 36.50 -39.64 -5.15
C SER A 234 36.34 -41.15 -4.91
N CYS A 235 35.39 -41.58 -4.07
CA CYS A 235 35.08 -43.00 -3.90
C CYS A 235 34.50 -43.66 -5.17
N ARG A 236 33.86 -42.90 -6.09
CA ARG A 236 33.47 -43.41 -7.40
C ARG A 236 34.67 -43.58 -8.32
N GLU A 237 35.69 -42.74 -8.22
CA GLU A 237 36.96 -42.86 -8.97
C GLU A 237 37.76 -44.08 -8.47
N GLU A 238 37.90 -44.24 -7.15
CA GLU A 238 38.45 -45.46 -6.54
C GLU A 238 37.68 -46.72 -7.02
N LEU A 239 36.35 -46.69 -7.06
CA LEU A 239 35.54 -47.80 -7.58
C LEU A 239 35.69 -48.02 -9.10
N LYS A 240 35.93 -46.97 -9.90
CA LYS A 240 36.26 -47.11 -11.33
C LYS A 240 37.63 -47.78 -11.49
N GLU A 241 38.63 -47.40 -10.70
CA GLU A 241 39.97 -48.01 -10.72
C GLU A 241 39.98 -49.47 -10.23
N LEU A 242 39.26 -49.77 -9.16
CA LEU A 242 39.05 -51.13 -8.67
C LEU A 242 38.27 -51.99 -9.69
N TRP A 243 37.30 -51.41 -10.41
CA TRP A 243 36.61 -52.12 -11.48
C TRP A 243 37.50 -52.34 -12.72
N ASN A 244 38.33 -51.37 -13.10
CA ASN A 244 39.28 -51.49 -14.19
C ASN A 244 40.33 -52.58 -13.89
N THR A 245 40.91 -52.59 -12.69
CA THR A 245 41.87 -53.62 -12.26
C THR A 245 41.22 -55.00 -12.06
N HIS A 246 39.96 -55.06 -11.60
CA HIS A 246 39.21 -56.31 -11.60
C HIS A 246 38.92 -56.83 -13.02
N THR A 247 38.65 -55.93 -13.97
CA THR A 247 38.44 -56.31 -15.38
C THR A 247 39.74 -56.82 -16.00
N GLN A 248 40.87 -56.12 -15.80
CA GLN A 248 42.20 -56.56 -16.24
C GLN A 248 42.59 -57.93 -15.65
N THR A 249 42.36 -58.16 -14.35
CA THR A 249 42.63 -59.46 -13.72
C THR A 249 41.69 -60.56 -14.23
N THR A 250 40.45 -60.23 -14.58
CA THR A 250 39.50 -61.15 -15.22
C THR A 250 39.92 -61.48 -16.65
N ASP A 251 40.42 -60.50 -17.42
CA ASP A 251 40.98 -60.71 -18.75
C ASP A 251 42.26 -61.56 -18.71
N HIS A 252 43.14 -61.32 -17.72
CA HIS A 252 44.29 -62.20 -17.48
C HIS A 252 43.88 -63.61 -17.07
N ALA A 253 42.84 -63.79 -16.26
CA ALA A 253 42.28 -65.12 -15.95
C ALA A 253 41.67 -65.79 -17.19
N SER A 254 41.05 -65.02 -18.10
CA SER A 254 40.54 -65.49 -19.38
C SER A 254 41.67 -65.90 -20.33
N GLN A 255 42.74 -65.09 -20.41
CA GLN A 255 43.97 -65.42 -21.15
C GLN A 255 44.63 -66.70 -20.62
N GLN A 256 44.75 -66.85 -19.29
CA GLN A 256 45.24 -68.06 -18.64
C GLN A 256 44.33 -69.26 -18.90
N SER A 257 43.00 -69.11 -18.81
CA SER A 257 42.03 -70.16 -19.15
C SER A 257 42.16 -70.61 -20.61
N ASN A 258 42.38 -69.68 -21.54
CA ASN A 258 42.57 -69.99 -22.94
C ASN A 258 43.96 -70.59 -23.24
N LEU A 259 45.00 -70.24 -22.47
CA LEU A 259 46.30 -70.91 -22.50
C LEU A 259 46.19 -72.35 -21.97
N ILE A 260 45.48 -72.56 -20.85
CA ILE A 260 45.21 -73.89 -20.28
C ILE A 260 44.42 -74.74 -21.29
N LYS A 261 43.39 -74.20 -21.96
CA LYS A 261 42.68 -74.91 -23.04
C LYS A 261 43.60 -75.26 -24.22
N LYS A 262 44.51 -74.37 -24.62
CA LYS A 262 45.51 -74.67 -25.66
C LYS A 262 46.46 -75.80 -25.24
N LEU A 263 46.92 -75.79 -23.99
CA LEU A 263 47.76 -76.86 -23.44
C LEU A 263 47.00 -78.18 -23.29
N GLN A 264 45.73 -78.15 -22.88
CA GLN A 264 44.85 -79.33 -22.79
C GLN A 264 44.51 -79.90 -24.17
N ASN A 265 44.25 -79.06 -25.17
CA ASN A 265 44.09 -79.52 -26.56
C ASN A 265 45.39 -80.13 -27.07
N LEU A 266 46.53 -79.47 -26.90
CA LEU A 266 47.84 -80.02 -27.31
C LEU A 266 48.16 -81.33 -26.59
N GLN A 267 47.88 -81.43 -25.29
CA GLN A 267 48.00 -82.69 -24.54
C GLN A 267 47.10 -83.78 -25.14
N LYS A 268 45.82 -83.48 -25.38
CA LYS A 268 44.87 -84.42 -26.01
C LYS A 268 45.30 -84.82 -27.43
N ASP A 269 45.92 -83.90 -28.18
CA ASP A 269 46.45 -84.17 -29.51
C ASP A 269 47.68 -85.09 -29.42
N THR A 270 48.57 -84.89 -28.44
CA THR A 270 49.69 -85.82 -28.16
C THR A 270 49.21 -87.17 -27.65
N GLU A 271 48.20 -87.22 -26.78
CA GLU A 271 47.54 -88.47 -26.35
C GLU A 271 46.88 -89.17 -27.55
N SER A 272 46.24 -88.43 -28.47
CA SER A 272 45.69 -89.01 -29.70
C SER A 272 46.78 -89.53 -30.64
N VAL A 273 47.95 -88.90 -30.72
CA VAL A 273 49.09 -89.39 -31.50
C VAL A 273 49.70 -90.63 -30.87
N ILE A 274 49.88 -90.65 -29.54
CA ILE A 274 50.36 -91.83 -28.79
C ILE A 274 49.37 -92.98 -28.97
N ASN A 275 48.07 -92.77 -28.74
CA ASN A 275 47.07 -93.82 -28.94
C ASN A 275 47.05 -94.33 -30.39
N LYS A 276 47.22 -93.47 -31.40
CA LYS A 276 47.34 -93.91 -32.81
C LYS A 276 48.63 -94.70 -33.08
N GLN A 277 49.71 -94.42 -32.36
CA GLN A 277 50.95 -95.21 -32.41
C GLN A 277 50.78 -96.54 -31.68
N GLU A 278 50.12 -96.57 -30.53
CA GLU A 278 49.77 -97.80 -29.80
C GLU A 278 48.78 -98.68 -30.58
N ASP A 279 47.78 -98.08 -31.25
CA ASP A 279 46.88 -98.77 -32.18
C ASP A 279 47.65 -99.34 -33.38
N ALA A 280 48.60 -98.59 -33.94
CA ALA A 280 49.45 -99.06 -35.05
C ALA A 280 50.38 -100.21 -34.60
N TYR A 281 51.06 -100.08 -33.46
CA TYR A 281 51.88 -101.15 -32.88
C TYR A 281 51.03 -102.37 -32.47
N SER A 282 49.78 -102.17 -32.08
CA SER A 282 48.83 -103.26 -31.83
C SER A 282 48.39 -103.94 -33.12
N GLN A 283 48.16 -103.19 -34.20
CA GLN A 283 47.88 -103.73 -35.54
C GLN A 283 49.08 -104.48 -36.12
N GLU A 284 50.31 -103.97 -35.96
CA GLU A 284 51.54 -104.69 -36.29
C GLU A 284 51.68 -105.95 -35.43
N THR A 285 51.51 -105.87 -34.11
CA THR A 285 51.56 -107.04 -33.23
C THR A 285 50.54 -108.10 -33.62
N ASN A 286 49.32 -107.67 -33.98
CA ASN A 286 48.26 -108.55 -34.49
C ASN A 286 48.61 -109.14 -35.86
N SER A 287 49.27 -108.41 -36.77
CA SER A 287 49.68 -108.94 -38.07
C SER A 287 50.89 -109.90 -37.96
N TRP A 288 51.82 -109.65 -37.04
CA TRP A 288 52.87 -110.60 -36.66
C TRP A 288 52.28 -111.87 -36.03
N GLN A 289 51.29 -111.74 -35.15
CA GLN A 289 50.56 -112.90 -34.59
C GLN A 289 49.77 -113.64 -35.67
N GLN A 290 49.11 -112.94 -36.60
CA GLN A 290 48.42 -113.56 -37.73
C GLN A 290 49.41 -114.29 -38.64
N MET A 291 50.57 -113.72 -38.97
CA MET A 291 51.62 -114.41 -39.74
C MET A 291 52.23 -115.60 -38.98
N TYR A 292 52.35 -115.54 -37.66
CA TYR A 292 52.78 -116.68 -36.85
C TYR A 292 51.74 -117.79 -36.83
N ASN A 293 50.45 -117.45 -36.68
CA ASN A 293 49.34 -118.40 -36.73
C ASN A 293 49.14 -118.99 -38.14
N GLU A 294 49.36 -118.19 -39.19
CA GLU A 294 49.40 -118.62 -40.60
C GLU A 294 50.56 -119.60 -40.84
N LEU A 295 51.75 -119.31 -40.28
CA LEU A 295 52.91 -120.18 -40.35
C LEU A 295 52.73 -121.48 -39.56
N ASP A 296 52.16 -121.43 -38.36
CA ASP A 296 51.83 -122.63 -37.56
C ASP A 296 50.69 -123.43 -38.21
N ASN A 297 49.69 -122.77 -38.82
CA ASN A 297 48.67 -123.46 -39.63
C ASN A 297 49.30 -124.15 -40.85
N ARG A 298 50.21 -123.48 -41.57
CA ARG A 298 50.96 -124.08 -42.69
C ARG A 298 51.87 -125.21 -42.24
N TYR A 299 52.53 -125.08 -41.08
CA TYR A 299 53.31 -126.14 -40.47
C TYR A 299 52.43 -127.33 -40.07
N ARG A 300 51.27 -127.09 -39.45
CA ARG A 300 50.32 -128.14 -39.05
C ARG A 300 49.68 -128.83 -40.26
N LEU A 301 49.40 -128.10 -41.34
CA LEU A 301 48.97 -128.65 -42.63
C LEU A 301 50.09 -129.44 -43.31
N LEU A 302 51.35 -129.00 -43.21
CA LEU A 302 52.51 -129.75 -43.70
C LEU A 302 52.74 -131.03 -42.89
N MET A 303 52.61 -130.98 -41.56
CA MET A 303 52.67 -132.17 -40.70
C MET A 303 51.48 -133.11 -40.93
N GLN A 304 50.31 -132.59 -41.29
CA GLN A 304 49.17 -133.40 -41.75
C GLN A 304 49.44 -134.02 -43.11
N SER A 305 49.95 -133.27 -44.09
CA SER A 305 50.30 -133.81 -45.41
C SER A 305 51.49 -134.77 -45.35
N GLU A 306 52.43 -134.62 -44.39
CA GLU A 306 53.48 -135.60 -44.11
C GLU A 306 52.89 -136.84 -43.41
N SER A 307 51.99 -136.68 -42.44
CA SER A 307 51.27 -137.78 -41.79
C SER A 307 50.45 -138.58 -42.81
N ASP A 308 49.77 -137.90 -43.74
CA ASP A 308 48.99 -138.48 -44.81
C ASP A 308 49.86 -139.06 -45.93
N ALA A 309 50.99 -138.44 -46.26
CA ALA A 309 52.02 -139.04 -47.10
C ALA A 309 52.66 -140.27 -46.43
N GLN A 310 52.83 -140.30 -45.11
CA GLN A 310 53.27 -141.49 -44.36
C GLN A 310 52.18 -142.55 -44.22
N LYS A 311 50.89 -142.17 -44.23
CA LYS A 311 49.76 -143.12 -44.31
C LYS A 311 49.66 -143.69 -45.72
N GLU A 312 49.80 -142.88 -46.75
CA GLU A 312 49.88 -143.32 -48.14
C GLU A 312 51.17 -144.08 -48.42
N LEU A 313 52.31 -143.79 -47.79
CA LEU A 313 53.52 -144.61 -47.89
C LEU A 313 53.32 -145.93 -47.14
N ARG A 314 52.60 -145.95 -46.02
CA ARG A 314 52.16 -147.20 -45.36
C ARG A 314 51.14 -147.99 -46.19
N ARG A 315 50.18 -147.32 -46.85
CA ARG A 315 49.16 -147.94 -47.71
C ARG A 315 49.82 -148.45 -48.99
N LEU A 316 50.64 -147.63 -49.65
CA LEU A 316 51.48 -148.01 -50.78
C LEU A 316 52.43 -149.14 -50.40
N LYS A 317 53.01 -149.17 -49.19
CA LYS A 317 53.84 -150.30 -48.71
C LYS A 317 53.03 -151.55 -48.36
N SER A 318 51.78 -151.41 -47.90
CA SER A 318 50.82 -152.53 -47.78
C SER A 318 50.48 -153.08 -49.16
N THR A 319 50.04 -152.22 -50.07
CA THR A 319 49.78 -152.59 -51.47
C THR A 319 51.04 -153.00 -52.21
N LEU A 320 52.24 -152.59 -51.79
CA LEU A 320 53.51 -153.08 -52.33
C LEU A 320 53.79 -154.47 -51.77
N SER A 321 53.53 -154.75 -50.49
CA SER A 321 53.61 -156.12 -49.97
C SER A 321 52.56 -157.06 -50.60
N GLU A 322 51.34 -156.56 -50.88
CA GLU A 322 50.32 -157.26 -51.65
C GLU A 322 50.73 -157.37 -53.13
N LYS A 323 51.38 -156.35 -53.71
CA LYS A 323 51.92 -156.38 -55.08
C LYS A 323 53.23 -157.16 -55.16
N ASP A 324 53.94 -157.45 -54.08
CA ASP A 324 55.16 -158.28 -53.99
C ASP A 324 54.78 -159.74 -53.75
N PHE A 325 53.71 -159.97 -53.00
CA PHE A 325 53.00 -161.26 -52.95
C PHE A 325 52.39 -161.58 -54.32
N ASN A 326 51.68 -160.63 -54.94
CA ASN A 326 51.18 -160.76 -56.30
C ASN A 326 52.29 -160.70 -57.36
N LEU A 327 53.45 -160.08 -57.12
CA LEU A 327 54.63 -160.15 -58.00
C LEU A 327 55.41 -161.43 -57.77
N SER A 328 55.29 -162.12 -56.63
CA SER A 328 55.77 -163.50 -56.49
C SER A 328 54.85 -164.49 -57.22
N SER A 329 53.54 -164.21 -57.23
CA SER A 329 52.57 -164.92 -58.08
C SER A 329 52.83 -164.64 -59.58
N LEU A 330 53.00 -163.37 -59.95
CA LEU A 330 53.36 -162.95 -61.30
C LEU A 330 54.80 -163.33 -61.66
N HIS A 331 55.76 -163.50 -60.75
CA HIS A 331 57.09 -164.04 -61.11
C HIS A 331 57.00 -165.52 -61.52
N LYS A 332 55.91 -166.22 -61.14
CA LYS A 332 55.53 -167.53 -61.69
C LYS A 332 54.68 -167.48 -62.96
N GLN A 333 54.13 -166.32 -63.35
CA GLN A 333 53.23 -166.17 -64.52
C GLN A 333 53.81 -165.29 -65.66
N ILE A 334 54.45 -164.16 -65.35
CA ILE A 334 55.24 -163.27 -66.25
C ILE A 334 56.53 -163.94 -66.75
N LYS A 335 56.90 -165.12 -66.22
CA LYS A 335 57.76 -166.05 -66.96
C LYS A 335 57.18 -166.40 -68.36
N ASN A 336 55.89 -166.14 -68.58
CA ASN A 336 55.13 -166.31 -69.82
C ASN A 336 54.44 -164.98 -70.30
N LEU A 337 55.22 -163.94 -70.66
CA LEU A 337 54.96 -162.92 -71.74
C LEU A 337 54.31 -161.50 -71.45
N CYS A 338 54.97 -160.42 -71.97
CA CYS A 338 54.49 -159.18 -72.68
C CYS A 338 53.79 -157.88 -72.07
N SER A 339 54.55 -156.75 -71.97
CA SER A 339 54.45 -155.37 -72.64
C SER A 339 53.35 -154.22 -72.47
N ILE A 340 53.76 -152.96 -72.04
CA ILE A 340 53.51 -151.53 -72.55
C ILE A 340 52.45 -150.43 -71.97
N VAL A 341 52.89 -149.39 -71.17
CA VAL A 341 52.93 -147.82 -71.19
C VAL A 341 51.77 -146.68 -71.33
N ASN A 342 51.66 -145.65 -70.37
CA ASN A 342 51.38 -144.09 -70.29
C ASN A 342 50.05 -143.13 -70.31
N TYR A 343 50.04 -141.97 -69.48
CA TYR A 343 49.62 -140.46 -69.55
C TYR A 343 48.27 -139.63 -69.06
N ASP A 344 48.19 -138.22 -68.97
CA ASP A 344 47.45 -137.23 -67.97
C ASP A 344 46.63 -135.83 -68.36
N ASN A 345 46.05 -134.94 -67.40
CA ASN A 345 45.65 -133.39 -67.30
C ASN A 345 44.11 -132.80 -67.12
N PHE A 346 43.54 -131.53 -66.76
CA PHE A 346 43.76 -130.05 -66.27
C PHE A 346 42.52 -129.13 -65.64
N ALA A 347 42.48 -127.72 -65.52
CA ALA A 347 41.57 -126.68 -64.71
C ALA A 347 40.82 -125.38 -65.40
N GLU A 348 40.23 -124.16 -64.95
CA GLU A 348 40.09 -123.12 -63.78
C GLU A 348 39.01 -121.84 -63.89
N ASN A 349 38.73 -120.80 -62.96
CA ASN A 349 37.69 -119.58 -63.05
C ASN A 349 37.61 -118.22 -62.10
N ASN A 350 36.52 -117.29 -62.02
CA ASN A 350 36.45 -115.78 -61.53
C ASN A 350 35.15 -115.01 -60.79
N ASP A 351 35.06 -113.61 -60.52
CA ASP A 351 34.18 -112.72 -59.54
C ASP A 351 33.58 -111.20 -59.86
N GLU A 352 32.91 -110.35 -58.93
CA GLU A 352 32.33 -108.88 -59.09
C GLU A 352 31.91 -107.88 -57.81
N GLU A 353 31.78 -106.47 -57.94
CA GLU A 353 30.96 -105.30 -57.22
C GLU A 353 31.42 -104.22 -56.06
N VAL A 354 30.96 -102.87 -56.00
CA VAL A 354 31.20 -101.68 -54.98
C VAL A 354 30.31 -100.29 -55.07
N GLY A 355 30.15 -99.34 -54.04
CA GLY A 355 29.62 -97.87 -54.13
C GLY A 355 29.69 -96.77 -52.94
N ILE A 356 29.47 -95.40 -53.12
CA ILE A 356 29.61 -94.18 -52.15
C ILE A 356 28.75 -92.85 -52.47
N CYS A 357 28.52 -91.81 -51.57
CA CYS A 357 27.97 -90.41 -51.85
C CYS A 357 28.22 -89.22 -50.81
N THR A 358 28.15 -87.91 -51.23
CA THR A 358 28.30 -86.55 -50.53
C THR A 358 27.78 -85.36 -51.44
N ASP A 359 27.59 -84.03 -51.17
CA ASP A 359 27.53 -83.00 -50.06
C ASP A 359 26.94 -81.60 -50.56
N ASP A 360 26.79 -80.49 -49.77
CA ASP A 360 26.11 -79.17 -50.15
C ASP A 360 26.62 -77.84 -49.45
N LEU A 361 26.64 -76.66 -50.15
CA LEU A 361 26.83 -75.26 -49.60
C LEU A 361 26.71 -74.07 -50.63
N GLU A 362 26.44 -72.85 -50.12
CA GLU A 362 26.65 -71.47 -50.67
C GLU A 362 26.09 -71.02 -52.07
N LEU A 363 24.95 -70.28 -52.10
CA LEU A 363 24.73 -69.03 -52.87
C LEU A 363 23.28 -68.47 -52.79
N GLN A 364 23.02 -67.40 -52.00
CA GLN A 364 21.99 -66.35 -52.26
C GLN A 364 21.84 -65.31 -51.11
N VAL A 365 22.68 -64.26 -51.12
CA VAL A 365 22.55 -63.10 -50.19
C VAL A 365 22.59 -61.78 -50.98
N LYS A 366 21.77 -61.67 -52.04
CA LYS A 366 21.77 -60.52 -52.98
C LYS A 366 20.41 -60.10 -53.58
N LEU A 367 19.27 -60.45 -52.94
CA LEU A 367 17.93 -60.19 -53.51
C LEU A 367 16.94 -59.46 -52.59
N LEU A 368 17.39 -58.83 -51.49
CA LEU A 368 16.49 -58.22 -50.49
C LEU A 368 16.83 -56.79 -50.04
N GLU A 369 17.66 -56.05 -50.77
CA GLU A 369 17.90 -54.61 -50.52
C GLU A 369 17.10 -53.69 -51.49
N GLU A 370 16.53 -54.23 -52.57
CA GLU A 370 16.03 -53.44 -53.71
C GLU A 370 14.51 -53.15 -53.69
N LYS A 371 13.81 -53.39 -52.58
CA LYS A 371 12.34 -53.18 -52.48
C LYS A 371 11.91 -52.24 -51.34
N LEU A 372 12.61 -51.12 -51.22
CA LEU A 372 12.31 -50.04 -50.26
C LEU A 372 11.97 -48.68 -50.93
N LYS A 373 11.45 -48.69 -52.16
CA LYS A 373 11.07 -47.48 -52.93
C LYS A 373 9.80 -47.62 -53.79
N GLU A 374 8.68 -48.04 -53.21
CA GLU A 374 7.40 -48.15 -53.95
C GLU A 374 6.16 -47.83 -53.08
N LYS A 375 6.14 -46.66 -52.40
CA LYS A 375 4.89 -46.13 -51.81
C LYS A 375 4.82 -44.60 -51.58
N ASN A 376 5.34 -43.81 -52.50
CA ASN A 376 5.07 -42.36 -52.55
C ASN A 376 4.38 -42.00 -53.88
N ARG A 377 3.08 -41.64 -53.82
CA ARG A 377 2.37 -41.01 -54.94
C ARG A 377 1.10 -40.32 -54.44
N LEU A 378 0.78 -39.16 -55.02
CA LEU A 378 -0.29 -38.23 -54.62
C LEU A 378 0.02 -37.54 -53.27
N GLU A 379 -0.20 -36.24 -53.06
CA GLU A 379 -0.98 -35.25 -53.82
C GLU A 379 -0.17 -33.95 -54.10
N SER A 380 -0.65 -33.14 -55.05
CA SER A 380 -0.15 -31.82 -55.43
C SER A 380 -1.28 -31.02 -56.08
N GLU A 381 -1.12 -29.69 -56.20
CA GLU A 381 -2.11 -28.72 -56.74
C GLU A 381 -3.14 -28.19 -55.72
N ASP A 382 -2.66 -27.37 -54.77
CA ASP A 382 -3.44 -26.25 -54.23
C ASP A 382 -3.45 -25.11 -55.26
N ASP A 383 -4.63 -24.60 -55.65
CA ASP A 383 -4.88 -23.17 -55.90
C ASP A 383 -6.36 -22.91 -56.28
N THR A 384 -7.11 -22.17 -55.46
CA THR A 384 -8.35 -21.48 -55.88
C THR A 384 -8.79 -20.41 -54.86
N GLU A 385 -8.68 -19.13 -55.20
CA GLU A 385 -9.14 -18.03 -54.33
C GLU A 385 -10.67 -17.92 -54.27
N PHE A 386 -11.26 -17.89 -53.07
CA PHE A 386 -12.61 -17.31 -52.83
C PHE A 386 -12.79 -16.88 -51.36
N PRO A 387 -13.85 -16.12 -51.04
CA PRO A 387 -13.77 -14.69 -50.74
C PRO A 387 -13.16 -14.32 -49.37
N ARG A 388 -12.26 -13.33 -49.38
CA ARG A 388 -11.38 -12.93 -48.25
C ARG A 388 -12.06 -12.49 -46.94
N ALA A 389 -13.37 -12.25 -46.92
CA ALA A 389 -14.10 -11.86 -45.70
C ALA A 389 -14.38 -13.05 -44.76
N ASN A 390 -14.79 -14.20 -45.29
CA ASN A 390 -15.00 -15.41 -44.50
C ASN A 390 -13.67 -16.13 -44.22
N SER A 391 -12.70 -16.00 -45.12
CA SER A 391 -11.34 -16.55 -44.96
C SER A 391 -10.73 -16.12 -43.62
N ALA A 392 -10.70 -14.81 -43.31
CA ALA A 392 -10.13 -14.30 -42.05
C ALA A 392 -10.88 -14.70 -40.76
N ILE A 393 -12.06 -15.33 -40.85
CA ILE A 393 -12.79 -15.92 -39.72
C ILE A 393 -12.52 -17.43 -39.66
N LEU A 394 -12.51 -18.11 -40.82
CA LEU A 394 -12.16 -19.52 -40.94
C LEU A 394 -10.70 -19.76 -40.56
N GLU A 395 -9.75 -18.97 -41.04
CA GLU A 395 -8.33 -18.97 -40.64
C GLU A 395 -8.17 -18.86 -39.12
N LYS A 396 -8.89 -17.95 -38.46
CA LYS A 396 -8.86 -17.81 -36.99
C LYS A 396 -9.46 -19.02 -36.28
N ARG A 397 -10.47 -19.67 -36.89
CA ARG A 397 -11.08 -20.88 -36.34
C ARG A 397 -10.22 -22.13 -36.57
N ILE A 398 -9.60 -22.24 -37.74
CA ILE A 398 -8.60 -23.25 -38.11
C ILE A 398 -7.42 -23.13 -37.16
N LYS A 399 -6.82 -21.94 -37.03
CA LYS A 399 -5.73 -21.70 -36.06
C LYS A 399 -6.11 -22.01 -34.62
N CYS A 400 -7.34 -21.70 -34.19
CA CYS A 400 -7.84 -22.09 -32.87
C CYS A 400 -8.09 -23.61 -32.72
N LEU A 401 -8.30 -24.34 -33.83
CA LEU A 401 -8.42 -25.80 -33.85
C LEU A 401 -7.03 -26.47 -33.96
N GLU A 402 -6.07 -25.87 -34.67
CA GLU A 402 -4.66 -26.26 -34.72
C GLU A 402 -4.00 -26.09 -33.34
N GLU A 403 -4.18 -24.92 -32.69
CA GLU A 403 -3.75 -24.68 -31.31
C GLU A 403 -4.42 -25.65 -30.32
N LYS A 404 -5.60 -26.18 -30.62
CA LYS A 404 -6.22 -27.27 -29.80
C LYS A 404 -5.66 -28.64 -30.14
N LEU A 405 -5.43 -28.92 -31.41
CA LEU A 405 -4.86 -30.17 -31.88
C LEU A 405 -3.47 -30.38 -31.26
N THR A 406 -2.58 -29.39 -31.35
CA THR A 406 -1.25 -29.45 -30.73
C THR A 406 -1.32 -29.60 -29.22
N ASN A 407 -2.18 -28.86 -28.52
CA ASN A 407 -2.42 -29.07 -27.08
C ASN A 407 -2.91 -30.49 -26.75
N THR A 408 -3.74 -31.11 -27.60
CA THR A 408 -4.15 -32.52 -27.45
C THR A 408 -3.07 -33.53 -27.83
N GLU A 409 -2.18 -33.20 -28.76
CA GLU A 409 -1.04 -34.02 -29.17
C GLU A 409 0.05 -34.02 -28.09
N ASP A 410 0.33 -32.87 -27.48
CA ASP A 410 1.18 -32.73 -26.29
C ASP A 410 0.61 -33.52 -25.10
N MET A 411 -0.70 -33.42 -24.85
CA MET A 411 -1.43 -34.25 -23.87
C MET A 411 -1.23 -35.74 -24.15
N LEU A 412 -1.32 -36.16 -25.41
CA LEU A 412 -1.11 -37.55 -25.79
C LEU A 412 0.38 -37.96 -25.70
N SER A 413 1.35 -37.07 -25.93
CA SER A 413 2.77 -37.38 -25.70
C SER A 413 3.04 -37.61 -24.21
N ILE A 414 2.68 -36.65 -23.36
CA ILE A 414 2.93 -36.73 -21.92
C ILE A 414 2.19 -37.92 -21.29
N LYS A 415 1.00 -38.30 -21.80
CA LYS A 415 0.31 -39.54 -21.38
C LYS A 415 0.92 -40.83 -21.93
N ARG A 416 1.58 -40.81 -23.10
CA ARG A 416 2.40 -41.95 -23.57
C ARG A 416 3.65 -42.09 -22.69
N GLU A 417 4.27 -40.99 -22.30
CA GLU A 417 5.43 -40.94 -21.40
C GLU A 417 5.07 -41.46 -19.99
N GLU A 418 3.93 -41.03 -19.41
CA GLU A 418 3.41 -41.56 -18.14
C GLU A 418 3.21 -43.09 -18.21
N LEU A 419 2.55 -43.58 -19.27
CA LEU A 419 2.32 -45.00 -19.47
C LEU A 419 3.61 -45.80 -19.71
N GLU A 420 4.62 -45.20 -20.34
CA GLU A 420 5.90 -45.85 -20.63
C GLU A 420 6.81 -45.88 -19.40
N GLU A 421 6.86 -44.83 -18.58
CA GLU A 421 7.53 -44.89 -17.27
C GLU A 421 6.85 -45.92 -16.34
N LEU A 422 5.51 -45.97 -16.32
CA LEU A 422 4.75 -47.01 -15.60
C LEU A 422 5.09 -48.43 -16.06
N ARG A 423 5.18 -48.66 -17.38
CA ARG A 423 5.60 -49.95 -17.96
C ARG A 423 7.02 -50.31 -17.54
N GLN A 424 7.98 -49.40 -17.69
CA GLN A 424 9.37 -49.65 -17.34
C GLN A 424 9.56 -49.88 -15.83
N ALA A 425 8.89 -49.12 -14.97
CA ALA A 425 8.88 -49.35 -13.53
C ALA A 425 8.30 -50.73 -13.19
N HIS A 426 7.19 -51.13 -13.83
CA HIS A 426 6.58 -52.44 -13.67
C HIS A 426 7.50 -53.58 -14.16
N ASP A 427 8.11 -53.46 -15.34
CA ASP A 427 9.01 -54.48 -15.87
C ASP A 427 10.32 -54.59 -15.07
N ARG A 428 10.91 -53.47 -14.60
CA ARG A 428 12.01 -53.50 -13.60
C ARG A 428 11.60 -54.22 -12.31
N ARG A 429 10.39 -53.98 -11.79
CA ARG A 429 9.87 -54.65 -10.58
C ARG A 429 9.64 -56.15 -10.80
N LYS A 430 9.14 -56.52 -11.98
CA LYS A 430 8.95 -57.90 -12.46
C LYS A 430 10.28 -58.62 -12.68
N GLU A 431 11.32 -57.93 -13.13
CA GLU A 431 12.70 -58.46 -13.20
C GLU A 431 13.33 -58.65 -11.82
N ARG A 432 13.17 -57.68 -10.91
CA ARG A 432 13.54 -57.87 -9.49
C ARG A 432 12.85 -59.11 -8.91
N LEU A 433 11.54 -59.28 -9.14
CA LEU A 433 10.77 -60.44 -8.67
C LEU A 433 11.19 -61.76 -9.34
N LYS A 434 11.49 -61.76 -10.66
CA LYS A 434 12.10 -62.91 -11.35
C LYS A 434 13.45 -63.28 -10.71
N SER A 435 14.31 -62.29 -10.42
CA SER A 435 15.62 -62.51 -9.81
C SER A 435 15.50 -63.07 -8.39
N ILE A 436 14.62 -62.51 -7.54
CA ILE A 436 14.30 -63.05 -6.21
C ILE A 436 13.81 -64.50 -6.31
N ASN A 437 12.88 -64.78 -7.24
CA ASN A 437 12.33 -66.12 -7.43
C ASN A 437 13.41 -67.12 -7.90
N SER A 438 14.33 -66.70 -8.78
CA SER A 438 15.48 -67.51 -9.19
C SER A 438 16.48 -67.75 -8.05
N GLN A 439 16.79 -66.73 -7.23
CA GLN A 439 17.64 -66.86 -6.04
C GLN A 439 16.99 -67.75 -4.97
N TYR A 440 15.67 -67.64 -4.77
CA TYR A 440 14.90 -68.51 -3.87
C TYR A 440 14.85 -69.95 -4.39
N LYS A 441 14.64 -70.16 -5.70
CA LYS A 441 14.72 -71.49 -6.34
C LYS A 441 16.13 -72.09 -6.21
N LEU A 442 17.19 -71.28 -6.35
CA LEU A 442 18.57 -71.72 -6.16
C LEU A 442 18.83 -72.09 -4.69
N SER A 443 18.42 -71.24 -3.75
CA SER A 443 18.55 -71.50 -2.31
C SER A 443 17.74 -72.73 -1.88
N LYS A 444 16.55 -72.94 -2.46
CA LYS A 444 15.71 -74.13 -2.23
C LYS A 444 16.29 -75.40 -2.88
N LYS A 445 17.00 -75.28 -4.01
CA LYS A 445 17.81 -76.37 -4.56
C LYS A 445 19.01 -76.67 -3.66
N GLN A 446 19.71 -75.65 -3.16
CA GLN A 446 20.85 -75.79 -2.25
C GLN A 446 20.45 -76.44 -0.93
N LEU A 447 19.36 -75.97 -0.29
CA LEU A 447 18.77 -76.61 0.88
C LEU A 447 18.39 -78.06 0.59
N LYS A 448 17.72 -78.34 -0.53
CA LYS A 448 17.45 -79.73 -0.94
C LYS A 448 18.72 -80.56 -1.12
N THR A 449 19.80 -80.04 -1.71
CA THR A 449 21.07 -80.78 -1.82
C THR A 449 21.76 -80.96 -0.48
N TYR A 450 21.57 -80.06 0.50
CA TYR A 450 22.05 -80.28 1.87
C TYR A 450 21.16 -81.27 2.64
N GLU A 451 19.85 -81.29 2.42
CA GLU A 451 18.91 -82.31 2.94
C GLU A 451 19.17 -83.69 2.31
N GLN A 452 19.55 -83.72 1.03
CA GLN A 452 20.01 -84.93 0.34
C GLN A 452 21.34 -85.38 0.95
N TYR A 453 22.36 -84.51 0.99
CA TYR A 453 23.68 -84.81 1.56
C TYR A 453 23.61 -85.20 3.05
N GLU A 454 22.66 -84.68 3.82
CA GLU A 454 22.37 -85.14 5.20
C GLU A 454 21.81 -86.57 5.23
N LYS A 455 20.95 -86.96 4.28
CA LYS A 455 20.42 -88.32 4.16
C LYS A 455 21.50 -89.27 3.66
N ASP A 456 22.22 -88.87 2.61
CA ASP A 456 23.38 -89.58 2.08
C ASP A 456 24.43 -89.81 3.20
N MET A 457 24.69 -88.81 4.07
CA MET A 457 25.54 -88.95 5.27
C MET A 457 24.95 -89.81 6.39
N LYS A 458 23.63 -89.99 6.44
CA LYS A 458 22.95 -90.89 7.40
C LYS A 458 22.90 -92.33 6.88
N GLU A 459 22.89 -92.52 5.56
CA GLU A 459 22.91 -93.83 4.88
C GLU A 459 24.36 -94.36 4.71
N GLN A 460 25.33 -93.51 4.32
CA GLN A 460 26.75 -93.85 4.22
C GLN A 460 27.42 -94.15 5.56
N LYS A 461 26.77 -93.83 6.70
CA LYS A 461 27.30 -94.12 8.04
C LYS A 461 27.53 -95.60 8.34
N ASN A 462 26.98 -96.51 7.53
CA ASN A 462 27.26 -97.94 7.64
C ASN A 462 28.46 -98.42 6.80
N SER A 463 28.97 -97.63 5.83
CA SER A 463 30.12 -98.07 5.01
C SER A 463 30.82 -96.95 4.22
N PHE A 464 31.76 -96.22 4.83
CA PHE A 464 33.04 -95.94 4.16
C PHE A 464 34.21 -95.66 5.12
N LYS A 465 35.43 -95.94 4.66
CA LYS A 465 36.69 -95.66 5.39
C LYS A 465 37.00 -94.16 5.32
N ALA A 466 37.49 -93.58 6.41
CA ALA A 466 37.90 -92.18 6.41
C ALA A 466 39.11 -91.95 5.49
N LEU A 467 38.96 -91.15 4.44
CA LEU A 467 40.10 -90.61 3.69
C LEU A 467 40.73 -89.44 4.45
N SER A 468 42.05 -89.32 4.33
CA SER A 468 42.85 -88.35 5.08
C SER A 468 42.59 -86.91 4.65
N ARG A 469 42.48 -86.01 5.63
CA ARG A 469 42.44 -84.56 5.42
C ARG A 469 43.88 -84.03 5.54
N PRO A 470 44.42 -83.29 4.56
CA PRO A 470 45.80 -82.79 4.60
C PRO A 470 46.12 -82.02 5.89
N SER A 471 47.34 -82.19 6.42
CA SER A 471 47.65 -81.78 7.80
C SER A 471 47.67 -80.26 8.00
N ALA A 472 47.17 -79.81 9.16
CA ALA A 472 47.03 -78.39 9.52
C ALA A 472 48.34 -77.73 9.98
N ALA A 473 49.44 -77.94 9.24
CA ALA A 473 50.75 -77.36 9.56
C ALA A 473 50.93 -75.93 9.00
N SER A 474 50.55 -75.71 7.73
CA SER A 474 50.99 -74.53 6.96
C SER A 474 50.09 -73.28 7.05
N LEU A 475 49.00 -73.30 7.84
CA LEU A 475 48.03 -72.21 7.95
C LEU A 475 48.11 -71.43 9.28
N ARG A 476 49.22 -71.54 10.02
CA ARG A 476 49.42 -70.92 11.35
C ARG A 476 49.86 -69.44 11.28
N LYS A 477 49.15 -68.60 10.51
CA LYS A 477 49.40 -67.13 10.48
C LYS A 477 48.16 -66.24 10.54
N GLU A 478 46.96 -66.77 10.34
CA GLU A 478 45.70 -66.02 10.49
C GLU A 478 44.73 -66.82 11.36
N ASN A 479 44.02 -66.14 12.26
CA ASN A 479 43.01 -66.75 13.11
C ASN A 479 41.83 -67.19 12.23
N THR A 480 41.81 -68.46 11.81
CA THR A 480 40.82 -68.95 10.85
C THR A 480 39.38 -68.72 11.31
N LYS A 481 39.14 -68.85 12.63
CA LYS A 481 37.83 -68.59 13.27
C LYS A 481 37.40 -67.11 13.20
N GLU A 482 38.36 -66.19 13.20
CA GLU A 482 38.17 -64.74 13.19
C GLU A 482 37.88 -64.27 11.76
N VAL A 483 38.68 -64.72 10.78
CA VAL A 483 38.39 -64.55 9.35
C VAL A 483 37.02 -65.12 8.96
N TRP A 484 36.62 -66.29 9.49
CA TRP A 484 35.27 -66.83 9.28
C TRP A 484 34.16 -65.98 9.94
N ASN A 485 34.45 -65.29 11.04
CA ASN A 485 33.51 -64.39 11.72
C ASN A 485 33.36 -63.07 10.96
N GLU A 486 34.46 -62.45 10.54
CA GLU A 486 34.49 -61.26 9.68
C GLU A 486 33.80 -61.52 8.35
N LEU A 487 34.11 -62.64 7.68
CA LEU A 487 33.43 -63.04 6.45
C LEU A 487 31.94 -63.37 6.69
N GLY A 488 31.56 -63.75 7.91
CA GLY A 488 30.17 -63.85 8.35
C GLY A 488 29.48 -62.48 8.51
N ILE A 489 30.16 -61.50 9.11
CA ILE A 489 29.71 -60.11 9.26
C ILE A 489 29.57 -59.45 7.89
N LEU A 490 30.62 -59.47 7.06
CA LEU A 490 30.62 -58.96 5.69
C LEU A 490 29.55 -59.63 4.83
N ARG A 491 29.29 -60.94 4.98
CA ARG A 491 28.18 -61.63 4.30
C ARG A 491 26.80 -61.19 4.80
N LYS A 492 26.65 -60.80 6.07
CA LYS A 492 25.41 -60.23 6.63
C LYS A 492 25.22 -58.78 6.16
N GLU A 493 26.28 -58.00 6.13
CA GLU A 493 26.28 -56.61 5.69
C GLU A 493 26.04 -56.49 4.18
N ASN A 494 26.70 -57.31 3.35
CA ASN A 494 26.44 -57.39 1.92
C ASN A 494 24.97 -57.80 1.63
N LYS A 495 24.39 -58.73 2.40
CA LYS A 495 22.93 -59.01 2.34
C LYS A 495 22.08 -57.79 2.71
N ASN A 496 22.44 -57.04 3.74
CA ASN A 496 21.73 -55.81 4.11
C ASN A 496 21.82 -54.76 3.00
N LEU A 497 23.01 -54.52 2.44
CA LEU A 497 23.25 -53.59 1.33
C LEU A 497 22.50 -54.00 0.05
N ILE A 498 22.38 -55.31 -0.24
CA ILE A 498 21.54 -55.81 -1.34
C ILE A 498 20.07 -55.46 -1.10
N MET A 499 19.54 -55.70 0.11
CA MET A 499 18.16 -55.36 0.47
C MET A 499 17.93 -53.84 0.44
N GLU A 500 18.85 -53.04 0.96
CA GLU A 500 18.76 -51.58 0.95
C GLU A 500 18.83 -51.01 -0.46
N ARG A 501 19.75 -51.49 -1.31
CA ARG A 501 19.81 -51.14 -2.74
C ARG A 501 18.48 -51.45 -3.45
N MET A 502 17.86 -52.58 -3.15
CA MET A 502 16.56 -52.96 -3.74
C MET A 502 15.42 -52.06 -3.24
N ASN A 503 15.40 -51.71 -1.94
CA ASN A 503 14.42 -50.78 -1.36
C ASN A 503 14.60 -49.34 -1.90
N LEU A 504 15.84 -48.89 -2.09
CA LEU A 504 16.14 -47.58 -2.68
C LEU A 504 15.77 -47.54 -4.17
N GLN A 505 15.98 -48.63 -4.91
CA GLN A 505 15.61 -48.70 -6.32
C GLN A 505 14.09 -48.84 -6.53
N GLU A 506 13.37 -49.48 -5.60
CA GLU A 506 11.90 -49.46 -5.59
C GLU A 506 11.37 -48.06 -5.30
N LYS A 507 11.91 -47.34 -4.30
CA LYS A 507 11.59 -45.93 -4.06
C LYS A 507 11.90 -45.04 -5.27
N LEU A 508 13.00 -45.29 -5.98
CA LEU A 508 13.39 -44.52 -7.16
C LEU A 508 12.45 -44.75 -8.35
N ASP A 509 11.98 -45.99 -8.57
CA ASP A 509 10.94 -46.26 -9.56
C ASP A 509 9.60 -45.60 -9.15
N ASP A 510 9.23 -45.64 -7.86
CA ASP A 510 8.05 -44.94 -7.30
C ASP A 510 8.10 -43.42 -7.51
N TYR A 511 9.26 -42.79 -7.27
CA TYR A 511 9.43 -41.34 -7.45
C TYR A 511 9.38 -40.92 -8.92
N LYS A 512 9.87 -41.77 -9.84
CA LYS A 512 9.77 -41.54 -11.28
C LYS A 512 8.31 -41.57 -11.75
N VAL A 513 7.60 -42.64 -11.41
CA VAL A 513 6.15 -42.77 -11.69
C VAL A 513 5.36 -41.57 -11.18
N ARG A 514 5.63 -41.10 -9.95
CA ARG A 514 4.99 -39.88 -9.43
C ARG A 514 5.39 -38.63 -10.21
N GLY A 515 6.66 -38.46 -10.56
CA GLY A 515 7.11 -37.35 -11.40
C GLY A 515 6.42 -37.28 -12.76
N ALA A 516 6.21 -38.41 -13.42
CA ALA A 516 5.45 -38.48 -14.67
C ALA A 516 3.95 -38.22 -14.49
N GLN A 517 3.35 -38.73 -13.40
CA GLN A 517 1.96 -38.46 -13.03
C GLN A 517 1.72 -36.97 -12.70
N ASP A 518 2.61 -36.36 -11.92
CA ASP A 518 2.57 -34.94 -11.56
C ASP A 518 2.77 -34.07 -12.82
N ALA A 519 3.68 -34.45 -13.73
CA ALA A 519 3.86 -33.76 -15.00
C ALA A 519 2.61 -33.83 -15.90
N ALA A 520 1.96 -34.99 -15.98
CA ALA A 520 0.72 -35.16 -16.71
C ALA A 520 -0.44 -34.36 -16.10
N ALA A 521 -0.61 -34.40 -14.77
CA ALA A 521 -1.62 -33.62 -14.07
C ALA A 521 -1.41 -32.09 -14.20
N LEU A 522 -0.15 -31.63 -14.17
CA LEU A 522 0.19 -30.22 -14.40
C LEU A 522 -0.12 -29.78 -15.84
N HIS A 523 -0.04 -30.68 -16.82
CA HIS A 523 -0.40 -30.39 -18.21
C HIS A 523 -1.93 -30.45 -18.43
N GLU A 524 -2.64 -31.40 -17.81
CA GLU A 524 -4.12 -31.40 -17.76
C GLU A 524 -4.65 -30.07 -17.22
N LEU A 525 -4.14 -29.63 -16.06
CA LEU A 525 -4.52 -28.35 -15.45
C LEU A 525 -4.17 -27.14 -16.33
N ARG A 526 -3.04 -27.19 -17.06
CA ARG A 526 -2.65 -26.15 -18.03
C ARG A 526 -3.63 -26.07 -19.19
N VAL A 527 -4.08 -27.22 -19.71
CA VAL A 527 -5.07 -27.29 -20.79
C VAL A 527 -6.44 -26.83 -20.31
N CYS A 528 -6.89 -27.20 -19.11
CA CYS A 528 -8.13 -26.67 -18.52
C CYS A 528 -8.08 -25.14 -18.37
N LEU A 529 -7.01 -24.59 -17.79
CA LEU A 529 -6.81 -23.14 -17.65
C LEU A 529 -6.71 -22.41 -19.00
N GLN A 530 -6.29 -23.10 -20.07
CA GLN A 530 -6.29 -22.55 -21.42
C GLN A 530 -7.69 -22.58 -22.06
N GLN A 531 -8.44 -23.67 -21.86
CA GLN A 531 -9.84 -23.78 -22.29
C GLN A 531 -10.71 -22.72 -21.60
N GLU A 532 -10.58 -22.52 -20.29
CA GLU A 532 -11.26 -21.44 -19.56
C GLU A 532 -10.92 -20.04 -20.12
N LYS A 533 -9.64 -19.76 -20.41
CA LYS A 533 -9.23 -18.50 -21.04
C LYS A 533 -9.82 -18.32 -22.44
N GLU A 534 -9.97 -19.39 -23.21
CA GLU A 534 -10.56 -19.34 -24.53
C GLU A 534 -12.08 -19.24 -24.51
N GLU A 535 -12.74 -19.87 -23.55
CA GLU A 535 -14.16 -19.68 -23.32
C GLU A 535 -14.45 -18.26 -22.84
N LEU A 536 -13.67 -17.72 -21.91
CA LEU A 536 -13.77 -16.30 -21.51
C LEU A 536 -13.49 -15.34 -22.67
N LYS A 537 -12.48 -15.62 -23.53
CA LYS A 537 -12.27 -14.88 -24.78
C LYS A 537 -13.49 -14.97 -25.70
N PHE A 538 -14.11 -16.16 -25.83
CA PHE A 538 -15.29 -16.36 -26.67
C PHE A 538 -16.51 -15.63 -26.11
N GLN A 539 -16.77 -15.69 -24.80
CA GLN A 539 -17.83 -14.95 -24.12
C GLN A 539 -17.63 -13.43 -24.24
N ILE A 540 -16.38 -12.94 -24.12
CA ILE A 540 -16.05 -11.51 -24.36
C ILE A 540 -16.25 -11.14 -25.83
N GLN A 541 -15.87 -12.00 -26.78
CA GLN A 541 -16.07 -11.76 -28.21
C GLN A 541 -17.56 -11.78 -28.58
N GLN A 542 -18.34 -12.69 -28.00
CA GLN A 542 -19.80 -12.74 -28.17
C GLN A 542 -20.47 -11.51 -27.56
N ALA A 543 -20.12 -11.11 -26.33
CA ALA A 543 -20.64 -9.90 -25.70
C ALA A 543 -20.32 -8.63 -26.51
N ARG A 544 -19.12 -8.54 -27.11
CA ARG A 544 -18.76 -7.49 -28.07
C ARG A 544 -19.67 -7.51 -29.29
N LEU A 545 -19.84 -8.67 -29.93
CA LEU A 545 -20.70 -8.83 -31.10
C LEU A 545 -22.19 -8.57 -30.77
N GLU A 546 -22.67 -8.85 -29.56
CA GLU A 546 -24.03 -8.55 -29.13
C GLU A 546 -24.26 -7.05 -28.91
N VAL A 547 -23.25 -6.33 -28.39
CA VAL A 547 -23.25 -4.86 -28.31
C VAL A 547 -23.18 -4.22 -29.71
N GLU A 548 -22.36 -4.79 -30.60
CA GLU A 548 -22.14 -4.29 -31.96
C GLU A 548 -23.37 -4.52 -32.86
N ASN A 549 -24.00 -5.70 -32.82
CA ASN A 549 -25.17 -6.03 -33.66
C ASN A 549 -26.49 -5.39 -33.19
N ARG A 550 -26.63 -5.02 -31.91
CA ARG A 550 -27.82 -4.29 -31.42
C ARG A 550 -27.69 -2.77 -31.58
N GLY A 551 -26.45 -2.28 -31.66
CA GLY A 551 -26.11 -0.89 -31.38
C GLY A 551 -26.43 -0.50 -29.92
N PRO A 552 -26.00 0.69 -29.48
CA PRO A 552 -26.54 1.25 -28.24
C PRO A 552 -28.03 1.58 -28.46
N PRO A 553 -28.95 1.20 -27.56
CA PRO A 553 -30.35 1.60 -27.64
C PRO A 553 -30.50 3.12 -27.86
N PRO A 554 -31.48 3.61 -28.64
CA PRO A 554 -31.58 5.04 -28.97
C PRO A 554 -31.61 5.99 -27.77
N TYR A 555 -32.13 5.55 -26.62
CA TYR A 555 -32.10 6.32 -25.38
C TYR A 555 -30.69 6.43 -24.76
N LEU A 556 -29.84 5.42 -24.94
CA LEU A 556 -28.42 5.49 -24.56
C LEU A 556 -27.60 6.28 -25.57
N ILE A 557 -27.86 6.19 -26.88
CA ILE A 557 -27.21 7.10 -27.86
C ILE A 557 -27.54 8.55 -27.51
N LYS A 558 -28.81 8.83 -27.19
CA LYS A 558 -29.20 10.18 -26.75
C LYS A 558 -28.52 10.55 -25.44
N ARG A 559 -28.61 9.74 -24.39
CA ARG A 559 -28.00 10.07 -23.09
C ARG A 559 -26.48 10.18 -23.16
N ILE A 560 -25.80 9.45 -24.05
CA ILE A 560 -24.36 9.61 -24.33
C ILE A 560 -24.09 10.96 -24.99
N LYS A 561 -24.87 11.38 -25.98
CA LYS A 561 -24.75 12.73 -26.57
C LYS A 561 -25.05 13.84 -25.57
N ASP A 562 -26.11 13.68 -24.76
CA ASP A 562 -26.45 14.61 -23.68
C ASP A 562 -25.28 14.71 -22.67
N LEU A 563 -24.66 13.56 -22.29
CA LEU A 563 -23.49 13.50 -21.41
C LEU A 563 -22.20 14.03 -22.06
N GLU A 564 -22.01 13.87 -23.37
CA GLU A 564 -20.90 14.47 -24.11
C GLU A 564 -21.07 16.00 -24.22
N GLU A 565 -22.30 16.50 -24.24
CA GLU A 565 -22.63 17.94 -24.23
C GLU A 565 -22.48 18.53 -22.82
N GLU A 566 -22.97 17.84 -21.78
CA GLU A 566 -22.66 18.13 -20.37
C GLU A 566 -21.14 18.15 -20.16
N SER A 567 -20.41 17.12 -20.63
CA SER A 567 -18.96 17.03 -20.50
C SER A 567 -18.21 18.09 -21.32
N ARG A 568 -18.68 18.47 -22.51
CA ARG A 568 -18.10 19.58 -23.29
C ARG A 568 -18.35 20.92 -22.61
N SER A 569 -19.52 21.13 -22.00
CA SER A 569 -19.83 22.35 -21.25
C SER A 569 -19.01 22.47 -19.98
N ILE A 570 -18.90 21.39 -19.19
CA ILE A 570 -18.04 21.33 -18.00
C ILE A 570 -16.57 21.54 -18.38
N LYS A 571 -16.12 21.00 -19.53
CA LYS A 571 -14.77 21.22 -20.02
C LYS A 571 -14.53 22.68 -20.42
N LEU A 572 -15.47 23.33 -21.14
CA LEU A 572 -15.36 24.77 -21.43
C LEU A 572 -15.27 25.59 -20.14
N GLN A 573 -16.12 25.31 -19.16
CA GLN A 573 -16.10 26.00 -17.86
C GLN A 573 -14.78 25.76 -17.09
N LEU A 574 -14.20 24.57 -17.19
CA LEU A 574 -12.91 24.25 -16.59
C LEU A 574 -11.74 24.93 -17.32
N ASP A 575 -11.82 25.07 -18.64
CA ASP A 575 -10.81 25.79 -19.44
C ASP A 575 -10.94 27.32 -19.21
N GLU A 576 -12.16 27.86 -19.07
CA GLU A 576 -12.43 29.24 -18.64
C GLU A 576 -11.89 29.52 -17.22
N GLN A 577 -12.17 28.64 -16.26
CA GLN A 577 -11.64 28.75 -14.89
C GLN A 577 -10.11 28.59 -14.84
N GLN A 578 -9.50 27.81 -15.73
CA GLN A 578 -8.04 27.76 -15.85
C GLN A 578 -7.47 29.10 -16.34
N VAL A 579 -8.11 29.76 -17.32
CA VAL A 579 -7.72 31.09 -17.78
C VAL A 579 -7.88 32.15 -16.68
N GLU A 580 -8.99 32.12 -15.93
CA GLU A 580 -9.19 33.01 -14.77
C GLU A 580 -8.12 32.76 -13.67
N VAL A 581 -7.82 31.50 -13.36
CA VAL A 581 -6.78 31.13 -12.39
C VAL A 581 -5.40 31.57 -12.85
N GLU A 582 -5.07 31.52 -14.15
CA GLU A 582 -3.77 31.98 -14.64
C GLU A 582 -3.69 33.52 -14.66
N GLN A 583 -4.76 34.23 -15.00
CA GLN A 583 -4.85 35.70 -14.83
C GLN A 583 -4.65 36.11 -13.37
N LEU A 584 -5.34 35.47 -12.42
CA LEU A 584 -5.19 35.72 -10.99
C LEU A 584 -3.78 35.35 -10.48
N ARG A 585 -3.08 34.39 -11.11
CA ARG A 585 -1.67 34.10 -10.83
C ARG A 585 -0.76 35.19 -11.36
N GLU A 586 -1.00 35.73 -12.55
CA GLU A 586 -0.26 36.86 -13.11
C GLU A 586 -0.44 38.13 -12.27
N GLU A 587 -1.68 38.48 -11.90
CA GLU A 587 -1.96 39.59 -10.97
C GLU A 587 -1.27 39.42 -9.62
N ARG A 588 -1.37 38.22 -9.02
CA ARG A 588 -0.66 37.88 -7.78
C ARG A 588 0.86 38.03 -7.93
N ASN A 589 1.43 37.57 -9.04
CA ASN A 589 2.88 37.67 -9.30
C ASN A 589 3.30 39.14 -9.49
N PHE A 590 2.49 39.95 -10.18
CA PHE A 590 2.68 41.39 -10.31
C PHE A 590 2.65 42.09 -8.95
N LEU A 591 1.62 41.82 -8.12
CA LEU A 591 1.51 42.36 -6.77
C LEU A 591 2.67 41.92 -5.86
N ILE A 592 3.22 40.71 -6.05
CA ILE A 592 4.42 40.24 -5.34
C ILE A 592 5.65 41.05 -5.74
N GLU A 593 5.90 41.33 -7.03
CA GLU A 593 7.06 42.14 -7.41
C GLU A 593 6.85 43.63 -7.08
N GLN A 594 5.63 44.18 -7.12
CA GLN A 594 5.35 45.52 -6.58
C GLN A 594 5.63 45.59 -5.07
N SER A 595 5.19 44.60 -4.30
CA SER A 595 5.53 44.46 -2.87
C SER A 595 7.04 44.34 -2.65
N ARG A 596 7.75 43.66 -3.55
CA ARG A 596 9.22 43.56 -3.52
C ARG A 596 9.92 44.87 -3.89
N ILE A 597 9.35 45.68 -4.81
CA ILE A 597 9.82 47.03 -5.14
C ILE A 597 9.64 47.94 -3.93
N HIS A 598 8.43 48.03 -3.38
CA HIS A 598 8.17 48.82 -2.17
C HIS A 598 9.01 48.36 -0.98
N LYS A 599 9.34 47.07 -0.86
CA LYS A 599 10.28 46.57 0.17
C LYS A 599 11.73 47.02 -0.08
N LYS A 600 12.18 47.15 -1.33
CA LYS A 600 13.48 47.78 -1.68
C LYS A 600 13.46 49.27 -1.33
N GLU A 601 12.38 49.99 -1.66
CA GLU A 601 12.20 51.42 -1.38
C GLU A 601 12.15 51.72 0.13
N ILE A 602 11.38 50.94 0.90
CA ILE A 602 11.33 51.02 2.37
C ILE A 602 12.70 50.75 2.99
N ASN A 603 13.48 49.82 2.44
CA ASN A 603 14.84 49.56 2.92
C ASN A 603 15.80 50.71 2.59
N LYS A 604 15.69 51.33 1.39
CA LYS A 604 16.45 52.52 1.02
C LYS A 604 16.10 53.72 1.92
N ALA A 605 14.81 53.97 2.15
CA ALA A 605 14.35 55.01 3.06
C ALA A 605 14.81 54.77 4.52
N LYS A 606 14.84 53.52 4.99
CA LYS A 606 15.43 53.17 6.29
C LYS A 606 16.94 53.45 6.35
N GLN A 607 17.68 53.17 5.27
CA GLN A 607 19.09 53.50 5.20
C GLN A 607 19.32 55.02 5.21
N GLU A 608 18.56 55.77 4.41
CA GLU A 608 18.59 57.25 4.41
C GLU A 608 18.25 57.83 5.79
N ILE A 609 17.24 57.27 6.48
CA ILE A 609 16.91 57.65 7.88
C ILE A 609 18.07 57.33 8.83
N ALA A 610 18.77 56.21 8.67
CA ALA A 610 19.94 55.89 9.49
C ALA A 610 21.11 56.84 9.22
N GLU A 611 21.38 57.17 7.95
CA GLU A 611 22.37 58.17 7.55
C GLU A 611 22.04 59.56 8.12
N LYS A 612 20.77 60.00 8.03
CA LYS A 612 20.29 61.24 8.66
C LYS A 612 20.28 61.19 10.19
N HIS A 613 20.15 60.02 10.80
CA HIS A 613 20.32 59.86 12.24
C HIS A 613 21.79 59.99 12.66
N ILE A 614 22.74 59.50 11.86
CA ILE A 614 24.19 59.69 12.07
C ILE A 614 24.57 61.17 11.88
N GLU A 615 24.06 61.83 10.83
CA GLU A 615 24.19 63.29 10.66
C GLU A 615 23.63 64.05 11.87
N PHE A 616 22.42 63.72 12.33
CA PHE A 616 21.80 64.34 13.49
C PHE A 616 22.60 64.10 14.79
N ILE A 617 23.16 62.91 15.00
CA ILE A 617 24.06 62.62 16.12
C ILE A 617 25.30 63.52 16.06
N ASN A 618 25.88 63.73 14.88
CA ASN A 618 27.05 64.59 14.72
C ASN A 618 26.69 66.08 14.92
N VAL A 619 25.61 66.57 14.32
CA VAL A 619 25.08 67.93 14.57
C VAL A 619 24.73 68.11 16.06
N LYS A 620 24.25 67.07 16.76
CA LYS A 620 24.02 67.11 18.21
C LYS A 620 25.33 67.19 19.01
N LYS A 621 26.40 66.48 18.61
CA LYS A 621 27.74 66.64 19.20
C LYS A 621 28.23 68.07 18.99
N ASP A 622 28.18 68.59 17.77
CA ASP A 622 28.61 69.94 17.42
C ASP A 622 27.79 71.00 18.15
N LEU A 623 26.48 70.78 18.34
CA LEU A 623 25.62 71.62 19.17
C LEU A 623 26.05 71.58 20.64
N THR A 624 26.43 70.43 21.21
CA THR A 624 26.99 70.41 22.60
C THR A 624 28.34 71.11 22.69
N VAL A 625 29.18 71.07 21.64
CA VAL A 625 30.43 71.83 21.57
C VAL A 625 30.13 73.34 21.49
N ALA A 626 29.16 73.75 20.66
CA ALA A 626 28.70 75.14 20.57
C ALA A 626 28.04 75.62 21.88
N GLN A 627 27.25 74.78 22.57
CA GLN A 627 26.71 75.11 23.89
C GLN A 627 27.83 75.24 24.94
N ARG A 628 28.90 74.44 24.86
CA ARG A 628 30.08 74.58 25.73
C ARG A 628 30.86 75.87 25.42
N THR A 629 30.98 76.30 24.16
CA THR A 629 31.61 77.59 23.83
C THR A 629 30.70 78.77 24.21
N ILE A 630 29.38 78.67 24.00
CA ILE A 630 28.40 79.67 24.46
C ILE A 630 28.41 79.78 25.98
N LYS A 631 28.41 78.70 26.76
CA LYS A 631 28.55 78.76 28.23
C LYS A 631 29.89 79.37 28.67
N LYS A 632 31.00 79.15 27.94
CA LYS A 632 32.29 79.85 28.17
C LYS A 632 32.19 81.36 27.85
N LEU A 633 31.54 81.74 26.76
CA LEU A 633 31.34 83.15 26.37
C LEU A 633 30.35 83.88 27.29
N ASN A 634 29.28 83.21 27.74
CA ASN A 634 28.33 83.74 28.72
C ASN A 634 28.97 83.90 30.10
N ARG A 635 29.88 83.00 30.52
CA ARG A 635 30.70 83.21 31.73
C ARG A 635 31.60 84.45 31.61
N ARG A 636 32.27 84.66 30.46
CA ARG A 636 33.00 85.92 30.17
C ARG A 636 32.06 87.14 30.18
N ARG A 637 30.87 87.03 29.60
CA ARG A 637 29.87 88.11 29.56
C ARG A 637 29.31 88.44 30.94
N ALA A 638 29.12 87.45 31.82
CA ALA A 638 28.64 87.63 33.18
C ALA A 638 29.64 88.38 34.07
N MET A 639 30.95 88.12 33.90
CA MET A 639 32.01 88.95 34.51
C MET A 639 31.91 90.40 34.02
N LEU A 640 31.77 90.60 32.70
CA LEU A 640 31.65 91.93 32.08
C LEU A 640 30.35 92.67 32.43
N SER A 641 29.24 91.98 32.74
CA SER A 641 27.97 92.61 33.14
C SER A 641 27.89 92.89 34.64
N SER A 642 28.52 92.07 35.48
CA SER A 642 28.67 92.37 36.92
C SER A 642 29.45 93.68 37.14
N SER A 643 30.37 94.01 36.23
CA SER A 643 31.09 95.28 36.19
C SER A 643 30.28 96.48 35.67
N ARG A 644 28.99 96.33 35.32
CA ARG A 644 28.26 97.35 34.54
C ARG A 644 26.84 97.72 35.02
N ASN A 645 26.21 96.94 35.90
CA ASN A 645 24.83 97.18 36.32
C ASN A 645 24.72 97.84 37.70
N SER A 646 25.10 99.12 37.75
CA SER A 646 24.50 100.10 38.66
C SER A 646 24.01 101.27 37.80
N ILE A 647 23.06 102.06 38.33
CA ILE A 647 22.41 103.24 37.71
C ILE A 647 21.15 102.96 36.84
N HIS A 648 20.00 103.17 37.50
CA HIS A 648 18.74 103.77 37.00
C HIS A 648 17.63 102.92 36.32
N LYS A 649 16.43 103.54 36.31
CA LYS A 649 15.09 102.96 36.07
C LYS A 649 14.44 103.56 34.82
N LYS A 650 13.69 102.75 34.04
CA LYS A 650 12.28 102.99 33.62
C LYS A 650 11.76 101.88 32.68
N GLN A 651 10.45 101.71 32.66
CA GLN A 651 9.65 100.88 31.75
C GLN A 651 9.28 101.66 30.46
N PRO A 652 8.56 101.09 29.47
CA PRO A 652 8.56 99.71 28.94
C PRO A 652 8.66 99.68 27.37
N LEU A 653 8.91 98.52 26.75
CA LEU A 653 8.27 98.07 25.49
C LEU A 653 8.78 96.71 24.95
N ALA A 654 7.91 96.05 24.18
CA ALA A 654 8.15 95.12 23.05
C ALA A 654 9.26 94.03 23.11
N ALA A 655 8.77 92.78 23.24
CA ALA A 655 9.03 91.66 22.29
C ALA A 655 10.40 90.93 22.17
N LEU A 656 10.28 89.61 21.97
CA LEU A 656 11.17 88.74 21.18
C LEU A 656 12.65 88.58 21.60
N SER A 657 12.91 87.85 22.69
CA SER A 657 14.00 86.84 22.73
C SER A 657 13.99 85.96 23.99
N ARG A 658 14.23 84.65 23.79
CA ARG A 658 14.78 83.66 24.75
C ARG A 658 13.87 83.32 25.95
N ILE A 659 13.54 82.07 26.29
CA ILE A 659 14.07 80.72 25.95
C ILE A 659 15.58 80.55 26.21
N LEU A 660 15.91 79.68 27.18
CA LEU A 660 17.24 79.41 27.74
C LEU A 660 17.80 80.60 28.56
N ASP A 661 18.42 80.38 29.72
CA ASP A 661 18.90 79.13 30.34
C ASP A 661 18.31 78.93 31.75
N ASP A 662 17.94 77.69 32.12
CA ASP A 662 18.67 77.03 33.21
C ASP A 662 18.56 75.49 33.14
N GLN A 663 19.73 74.86 32.99
CA GLN A 663 19.98 73.42 32.81
C GLN A 663 21.47 73.17 33.11
N PRO A 664 21.88 72.07 33.79
CA PRO A 664 21.10 71.20 34.67
C PRO A 664 21.87 70.82 35.96
N THR A 665 21.30 69.89 36.73
CA THR A 665 22.00 68.89 37.58
C THR A 665 20.98 67.72 37.69
N GLU A 666 21.27 66.45 37.38
CA GLU A 666 22.40 65.58 37.78
C GLU A 666 22.41 65.49 39.32
N ASP A 667 22.10 64.35 39.97
CA ASP A 667 22.11 62.93 39.54
C ASP A 667 20.86 62.10 40.00
N GLU A 668 21.03 60.78 40.14
CA GLU A 668 20.09 59.76 40.66
C GLU A 668 19.00 59.20 39.73
N TRP A 669 19.41 58.56 38.62
CA TRP A 669 18.76 57.33 38.13
C TRP A 669 19.82 56.30 37.70
N ILE A 670 20.32 55.53 38.67
CA ILE A 670 20.86 54.19 38.43
C ILE A 670 19.78 53.22 38.87
N ASP A 671 19.04 52.65 37.92
CA ASP A 671 18.79 51.20 37.85
C ASP A 671 18.06 50.83 36.55
N GLU A 672 18.16 49.54 36.20
CA GLU A 672 17.48 48.84 35.10
C GLU A 672 17.40 49.54 33.72
N TYR A 673 18.55 49.53 33.06
CA TYR A 673 18.65 49.22 31.63
C TYR A 673 17.77 47.99 31.28
N ILE A 674 16.55 48.24 30.77
CA ILE A 674 15.79 47.50 29.72
C ILE A 674 14.31 47.96 29.75
N GLU A 675 13.91 48.86 28.85
CA GLU A 675 12.64 48.79 28.08
C GLU A 675 12.40 50.03 27.18
N GLU A 676 12.92 50.00 25.95
CA GLU A 676 12.36 50.74 24.79
C GLU A 676 12.91 50.10 23.51
N GLN A 677 12.24 49.11 22.92
CA GLN A 677 11.00 49.34 22.17
C GLN A 677 9.84 48.42 22.59
N ARG A 678 8.75 49.00 23.12
CA ARG A 678 7.43 48.33 23.19
C ARG A 678 6.45 48.92 22.16
N PRO A 679 5.65 48.10 21.46
CA PRO A 679 4.43 48.56 20.81
C PRO A 679 3.25 48.57 21.80
N ILE A 680 3.08 49.65 22.58
CA ILE A 680 1.90 49.80 23.47
C ILE A 680 0.71 50.42 22.73
N ARG A 681 -0.42 49.71 22.71
CA ARG A 681 -1.74 50.26 22.40
C ARG A 681 -2.18 51.25 23.49
N LYS A 682 -2.56 52.47 23.11
CA LYS A 682 -3.53 53.31 23.83
C LYS A 682 -4.54 53.81 22.79
N GLU A 683 -5.79 53.39 22.84
CA GLU A 683 -6.84 53.96 23.70
C GLU A 683 -7.18 55.41 23.33
N ILE A 684 -8.12 55.55 22.38
CA ILE A 684 -8.96 56.75 22.30
C ILE A 684 -10.27 56.39 23.02
N ASN A 685 -10.46 56.92 24.23
CA ASN A 685 -11.70 56.74 24.97
C ASN A 685 -11.95 57.99 25.84
N GLN A 686 -12.68 58.97 25.29
CA GLN A 686 -12.95 60.23 25.98
C GLN A 686 -14.09 60.06 27.00
N LYS A 687 -13.78 60.26 28.29
CA LYS A 687 -14.80 60.49 29.32
C LYS A 687 -15.24 61.96 29.29
N PRO A 688 -16.56 62.28 29.29
CA PRO A 688 -17.01 63.63 29.61
C PRO A 688 -16.80 63.92 31.10
N LEU A 689 -16.42 65.16 31.44
CA LEU A 689 -16.16 65.59 32.82
C LEU A 689 -17.17 66.65 33.30
N LYS A 690 -17.85 66.31 34.39
CA LYS A 690 -18.41 67.19 35.45
C LYS A 690 -18.78 68.65 35.09
N ASN A 691 -20.07 68.85 34.82
CA ASN A 691 -20.98 69.60 35.71
C ASN A 691 -20.42 70.80 36.52
N LYS A 692 -20.81 72.02 36.12
CA LYS A 692 -21.15 73.24 36.89
C LYS A 692 -21.46 74.36 35.87
N ARG A 693 -22.28 75.39 36.08
CA ARG A 693 -23.37 75.77 37.00
C ARG A 693 -23.61 77.28 36.71
N SER A 694 -24.81 77.66 36.29
CA SER A 694 -25.42 79.00 36.42
C SER A 694 -26.85 78.86 35.86
N GLU A 695 -27.86 78.93 36.73
CA GLU A 695 -28.67 80.15 36.98
C GLU A 695 -29.67 80.45 35.85
N ASP A 696 -30.96 80.68 36.12
CA ASP A 696 -32.03 79.85 36.75
C ASP A 696 -33.37 80.51 36.29
N ASP A 697 -34.61 80.42 36.81
CA ASP A 697 -35.28 79.92 38.03
C ASP A 697 -36.79 79.69 37.68
N PHE A 698 -37.65 79.58 38.70
CA PHE A 698 -39.06 80.01 38.77
C PHE A 698 -40.18 78.95 38.55
N MET A 699 -40.62 78.34 39.68
CA MET A 699 -42.02 78.03 40.08
C MET A 699 -42.89 77.08 39.19
N LYS A 700 -43.76 76.16 39.65
CA LYS A 700 -44.27 75.68 40.97
C LYS A 700 -45.21 74.46 40.76
N ASP A 701 -45.75 73.67 41.71
CA ASP A 701 -45.49 73.45 43.17
C ASP A 701 -45.77 71.97 43.58
N LYS A 702 -47.04 71.60 43.90
CA LYS A 702 -47.46 70.44 44.74
C LYS A 702 -48.98 70.16 44.64
N PRO A 703 -49.56 69.05 45.22
CA PRO A 703 -49.03 67.73 45.61
C PRO A 703 -50.03 66.51 45.39
N ILE A 704 -49.73 65.34 46.01
CA ILE A 704 -50.63 64.25 46.50
C ILE A 704 -50.88 62.94 45.65
N LYS A 705 -50.31 61.82 46.15
CA LYS A 705 -50.79 60.38 46.22
C LYS A 705 -51.18 59.61 44.92
N GLU A 706 -51.12 58.27 44.81
CA GLU A 706 -50.62 57.15 45.67
C GLU A 706 -50.36 55.86 44.82
N LYS A 707 -49.41 54.98 45.25
CA LYS A 707 -49.30 53.51 44.94
C LYS A 707 -49.02 53.10 43.45
N GLN A 708 -48.41 51.94 43.09
CA GLN A 708 -47.73 50.86 43.84
C GLN A 708 -46.73 50.02 42.98
N TYR A 709 -45.68 49.50 43.65
CA TYR A 709 -44.83 48.30 43.37
C TYR A 709 -44.34 47.85 41.97
N ARG A 710 -43.00 47.90 41.80
CA ARG A 710 -42.06 46.83 41.35
C ARG A 710 -40.62 47.36 41.48
N SER A 711 -39.53 46.65 41.80
CA SER A 711 -39.19 45.29 42.28
C SER A 711 -37.77 45.35 42.91
N ARG A 712 -37.26 44.31 43.61
CA ARG A 712 -35.96 43.60 43.34
C ARG A 712 -35.65 42.55 44.44
N ALA A 713 -34.73 41.62 44.14
CA ALA A 713 -34.42 40.41 44.91
C ALA A 713 -33.21 40.53 45.86
N THR A 714 -33.03 39.52 46.72
CA THR A 714 -31.72 39.00 47.20
C THR A 714 -31.89 37.56 47.77
N SER A 715 -30.78 36.85 48.01
CA SER A 715 -30.70 35.50 48.60
C SER A 715 -29.67 35.53 49.76
N PRO A 716 -29.79 34.67 50.80
CA PRO A 716 -28.64 33.77 51.09
C PRO A 716 -28.91 32.42 51.83
N VAL A 717 -28.24 31.36 51.36
CA VAL A 717 -27.27 30.46 52.08
C VAL A 717 -27.67 29.53 53.27
N THR A 718 -27.03 28.33 53.30
CA THR A 718 -26.74 27.33 54.40
C THR A 718 -27.75 26.26 54.91
N VAL A 719 -27.45 24.99 54.54
CA VAL A 719 -27.16 23.77 55.38
C VAL A 719 -28.07 23.35 56.56
N HIS A 720 -28.72 22.16 56.45
CA HIS A 720 -28.44 20.96 57.30
C HIS A 720 -29.06 19.64 56.76
N GLU A 721 -28.20 18.74 56.30
CA GLU A 721 -28.08 17.30 56.63
C GLU A 721 -29.27 16.28 56.72
N GLN A 722 -29.10 15.18 55.95
CA GLN A 722 -29.51 13.76 56.13
C GLN A 722 -30.99 13.25 56.13
N ARG A 723 -31.17 12.18 55.30
CA ARG A 723 -32.06 11.00 55.43
C ARG A 723 -33.59 11.16 55.42
N SER A 724 -34.23 10.90 54.28
CA SER A 724 -35.17 9.75 54.07
C SER A 724 -36.01 9.87 52.79
N ASP A 725 -35.77 9.00 51.80
CA ASP A 725 -36.25 9.17 50.41
C ASP A 725 -37.75 8.91 50.16
N SER A 726 -38.51 8.49 51.17
CA SER A 726 -39.93 8.14 51.03
C SER A 726 -40.88 9.33 50.83
N LYS A 727 -40.43 10.56 51.12
CA LYS A 727 -41.23 11.79 50.97
C LYS A 727 -41.17 12.39 49.57
N VAL A 728 -40.03 12.26 48.87
CA VAL A 728 -39.79 12.91 47.57
C VAL A 728 -40.74 12.37 46.49
N GLN A 729 -40.90 11.05 46.37
CA GLN A 729 -41.83 10.44 45.40
C GLN A 729 -43.30 10.84 45.66
N LYS A 730 -43.70 11.02 46.93
CA LYS A 730 -45.06 11.49 47.28
C LYS A 730 -45.26 12.96 46.91
N GLN A 731 -44.28 13.83 47.15
CA GLN A 731 -44.36 15.23 46.71
C GLN A 731 -44.34 15.35 45.17
N GLN A 732 -43.52 14.56 44.47
CA GLN A 732 -43.51 14.52 43.00
C GLN A 732 -44.84 14.03 42.42
N THR A 733 -45.44 12.96 42.94
CA THR A 733 -46.76 12.48 42.49
C THR A 733 -47.90 13.44 42.83
N ILE A 734 -47.84 14.17 43.95
CA ILE A 734 -48.79 15.25 44.26
C ILE A 734 -48.61 16.43 43.28
N ALA A 735 -47.38 16.87 43.04
CA ALA A 735 -47.08 17.94 42.08
C ALA A 735 -47.52 17.58 40.65
N LEU A 736 -47.30 16.33 40.21
CA LEU A 736 -47.78 15.83 38.92
C LEU A 736 -49.32 15.76 38.87
N LYS A 737 -49.99 15.27 39.93
CA LYS A 737 -51.46 15.30 40.00
C LYS A 737 -52.02 16.72 40.00
N GLN A 738 -51.36 17.69 40.65
CA GLN A 738 -51.71 19.10 40.59
C GLN A 738 -51.45 19.71 39.21
N ARG A 739 -50.35 19.35 38.54
CA ARG A 739 -50.05 19.77 37.16
C ARG A 739 -51.08 19.22 36.16
N ILE A 740 -51.46 17.95 36.29
CA ILE A 740 -52.52 17.31 35.49
C ILE A 740 -53.89 17.95 35.80
N SER A 741 -54.19 18.27 37.06
CA SER A 741 -55.41 19.01 37.43
C SER A 741 -55.45 20.41 36.80
N ALA A 742 -54.33 21.15 36.83
CA ALA A 742 -54.20 22.46 36.21
C ALA A 742 -54.33 22.40 34.68
N LEU A 743 -53.67 21.42 34.03
CA LEU A 743 -53.79 21.19 32.59
C LEU A 743 -55.21 20.77 32.19
N ASN A 744 -55.87 19.90 32.97
CA ASN A 744 -57.27 19.53 32.72
C ASN A 744 -58.24 20.71 32.92
N LYS A 745 -57.98 21.60 33.89
CA LYS A 745 -58.71 22.87 34.03
C LYS A 745 -58.46 23.81 32.84
N GLN A 746 -57.22 23.91 32.37
CA GLN A 746 -56.87 24.71 31.19
C GLN A 746 -57.53 24.16 29.91
N VAL A 747 -57.51 22.84 29.70
CA VAL A 747 -58.21 22.16 28.60
C VAL A 747 -59.74 22.30 28.73
N SER A 748 -60.29 22.28 29.95
CA SER A 748 -61.72 22.55 30.20
C SER A 748 -62.09 23.99 29.81
N LEU A 749 -61.31 24.98 30.25
CA LEU A 749 -61.50 26.39 29.87
C LEU A 749 -61.32 26.63 28.36
N LEU A 750 -60.38 25.94 27.71
CA LEU A 750 -60.19 26.01 26.25
C LEU A 750 -61.31 25.30 25.48
N LYS A 751 -61.90 24.21 26.00
CA LYS A 751 -63.12 23.61 25.44
C LYS A 751 -64.32 24.53 25.61
N GLN A 752 -64.44 25.19 26.77
CA GLN A 752 -65.51 26.14 27.06
C GLN A 752 -65.40 27.39 26.17
N SER A 753 -64.21 27.99 26.05
CA SER A 753 -63.99 29.14 25.16
C SER A 753 -64.19 28.78 23.69
N ARG A 754 -63.72 27.60 23.23
CA ARG A 754 -64.04 27.09 21.88
C ARG A 754 -65.55 26.93 21.67
N SER A 755 -66.29 26.44 22.66
CA SER A 755 -67.76 26.33 22.57
C SER A 755 -68.47 27.69 22.53
N ALA A 756 -67.96 28.67 23.28
CA ALA A 756 -68.48 30.05 23.29
C ALA A 756 -68.20 30.76 21.95
N VAL A 757 -66.96 30.65 21.43
CA VAL A 757 -66.58 31.18 20.11
C VAL A 757 -67.42 30.53 19.01
N GLN A 758 -67.60 29.20 19.03
CA GLN A 758 -68.45 28.51 18.06
C GLN A 758 -69.94 28.86 18.21
N LYS A 759 -70.40 29.27 19.39
CA LYS A 759 -71.75 29.83 19.56
C LYS A 759 -71.84 31.24 18.96
N SER A 760 -70.91 32.15 19.27
CA SER A 760 -70.87 33.48 18.66
C SER A 760 -70.68 33.43 17.15
N GLU A 761 -69.97 32.45 16.61
CA GLU A 761 -69.84 32.23 15.17
C GLU A 761 -71.19 31.83 14.54
N ARG A 762 -71.94 30.92 15.16
CA ARG A 762 -73.30 30.55 14.71
C ARG A 762 -74.27 31.73 14.79
N ASP A 763 -74.20 32.51 15.86
CA ASP A 763 -75.11 33.64 16.06
C ASP A 763 -74.75 34.84 15.15
N LEU A 764 -73.46 35.05 14.85
CA LEU A 764 -73.00 35.96 13.78
C LEU A 764 -73.41 35.47 12.38
N ARG A 765 -73.31 34.15 12.08
CA ARG A 765 -73.80 33.58 10.82
C ARG A 765 -75.30 33.86 10.64
N LYS A 766 -76.13 33.64 11.67
CA LYS A 766 -77.55 34.00 11.66
C LYS A 766 -77.79 35.51 11.46
N GLN A 767 -76.99 36.37 12.08
CA GLN A 767 -77.07 37.82 11.85
C GLN A 767 -76.71 38.19 10.40
N CYS A 768 -75.69 37.55 9.81
CA CYS A 768 -75.36 37.72 8.39
C CYS A 768 -76.45 37.16 7.45
N GLU A 769 -77.15 36.09 7.84
CA GLU A 769 -78.29 35.54 7.09
C GLU A 769 -79.53 36.45 7.18
N ALA A 770 -79.83 36.99 8.37
CA ALA A 770 -80.87 38.01 8.55
C ALA A 770 -80.57 39.29 7.77
N LEU A 771 -79.34 39.81 7.85
CA LEU A 771 -78.92 40.99 7.07
C LEU A 771 -78.94 40.75 5.56
N LYS A 772 -78.70 39.52 5.08
CA LYS A 772 -78.90 39.15 3.67
C LYS A 772 -80.38 39.15 3.28
N TYR A 773 -81.26 38.64 4.16
CA TYR A 773 -82.70 38.68 3.96
C TYR A 773 -83.20 40.14 3.91
N ASP A 774 -82.81 40.97 4.87
CA ASP A 774 -83.15 42.40 4.92
C ASP A 774 -82.60 43.18 3.72
N LEU A 775 -81.38 42.85 3.24
CA LEU A 775 -80.82 43.39 2.00
C LEU A 775 -81.67 42.98 0.78
N SER A 776 -82.14 41.73 0.72
CA SER A 776 -83.02 41.26 -0.37
C SER A 776 -84.39 41.97 -0.34
N LEU A 777 -84.96 42.16 0.85
CA LEU A 777 -86.25 42.82 1.06
C LEU A 777 -86.18 44.33 0.78
N THR A 778 -85.08 44.99 1.16
CA THR A 778 -84.83 46.41 0.85
C THR A 778 -84.57 46.61 -0.65
N ASN A 779 -83.83 45.72 -1.31
CA ASN A 779 -83.69 45.72 -2.78
C ASN A 779 -85.04 45.48 -3.50
N GLN A 780 -85.87 44.57 -3.00
CA GLN A 780 -87.22 44.36 -3.53
C GLN A 780 -88.08 45.63 -3.39
N ARG A 781 -88.09 46.25 -2.20
CA ARG A 781 -88.78 47.54 -1.96
C ARG A 781 -88.23 48.67 -2.84
N LEU A 782 -86.92 48.74 -3.05
CA LEU A 782 -86.29 49.72 -3.94
C LEU A 782 -86.74 49.53 -5.40
N ASN A 783 -86.82 48.29 -5.88
CA ASN A 783 -87.33 48.01 -7.22
C ASN A 783 -88.83 48.28 -7.34
N SER A 784 -89.64 47.97 -6.32
CA SER A 784 -91.05 48.41 -6.27
C SER A 784 -91.18 49.94 -6.28
N SER A 785 -90.28 50.65 -5.61
CA SER A 785 -90.24 52.11 -5.59
C SER A 785 -89.81 52.69 -6.94
N LYS A 786 -88.84 52.10 -7.64
CA LYS A 786 -88.47 52.48 -9.01
C LYS A 786 -89.66 52.30 -9.95
N ASN A 787 -90.27 51.12 -9.96
CA ASN A 787 -91.45 50.83 -10.77
C ASN A 787 -92.65 51.77 -10.45
N ALA A 788 -92.72 52.34 -9.25
CA ALA A 788 -93.71 53.38 -8.89
C ALA A 788 -93.30 54.77 -9.38
N VAL A 789 -92.02 55.13 -9.30
CA VAL A 789 -91.47 56.37 -9.90
C VAL A 789 -91.62 56.35 -11.42
N ASP A 790 -91.35 55.24 -12.09
CA ASP A 790 -91.50 55.10 -13.54
C ASP A 790 -92.97 55.28 -13.98
N ARG A 791 -93.93 54.80 -13.19
CA ARG A 791 -95.37 55.04 -13.41
C ARG A 791 -95.73 56.51 -13.21
N LEU A 792 -95.27 57.12 -12.12
CA LEU A 792 -95.48 58.55 -11.86
C LEU A 792 -94.83 59.43 -12.93
N GLN A 793 -93.72 58.99 -13.52
CA GLN A 793 -93.07 59.63 -14.66
C GLN A 793 -93.96 59.56 -15.90
N CYS A 794 -94.48 58.38 -16.25
CA CYS A 794 -95.45 58.24 -17.36
C CYS A 794 -96.74 59.06 -17.14
N ASP A 795 -97.24 59.15 -15.91
CA ASP A 795 -98.43 59.95 -15.59
C ASP A 795 -98.12 61.47 -15.56
N LEU A 796 -96.91 61.89 -15.19
CA LEU A 796 -96.45 63.27 -15.38
C LEU A 796 -96.30 63.64 -16.86
N ASP A 797 -95.81 62.72 -17.69
CA ASP A 797 -95.66 62.94 -19.13
C ASP A 797 -97.01 62.93 -19.87
N ARG A 798 -98.01 62.17 -19.37
CA ARG A 798 -99.42 62.33 -19.75
C ARG A 798 -99.97 63.71 -19.37
N LEU A 799 -99.78 64.13 -18.12
CA LEU A 799 -100.26 65.45 -17.66
C LEU A 799 -99.56 66.63 -18.37
N ARG A 800 -98.35 66.43 -18.89
CA ARG A 800 -97.67 67.37 -19.80
C ARG A 800 -98.38 67.43 -21.16
N ALA A 801 -98.66 66.30 -21.78
CA ALA A 801 -99.42 66.25 -23.04
C ALA A 801 -100.84 66.83 -22.87
N ASP A 802 -101.55 66.49 -21.79
CA ASP A 802 -102.87 67.05 -21.47
C ASP A 802 -102.78 68.59 -21.34
N LYS A 803 -101.77 69.10 -20.61
CA LYS A 803 -101.49 70.54 -20.51
C LYS A 803 -101.25 71.17 -21.88
N GLU A 804 -100.46 70.55 -22.75
CA GLU A 804 -100.19 71.07 -24.10
C GLU A 804 -101.48 71.12 -24.95
N THR A 805 -102.35 70.09 -24.88
CA THR A 805 -103.66 70.17 -25.55
C THR A 805 -104.61 71.21 -24.93
N LEU A 806 -104.44 71.56 -23.65
CA LEU A 806 -105.22 72.61 -22.98
C LEU A 806 -104.68 74.02 -23.28
N VAL A 807 -103.38 74.18 -23.55
CA VAL A 807 -102.80 75.44 -24.03
C VAL A 807 -103.30 75.74 -25.44
N LEU A 808 -103.26 74.75 -26.35
CA LEU A 808 -103.81 74.90 -27.71
C LEU A 808 -105.30 75.30 -27.70
N LYS A 809 -106.11 74.70 -26.81
CA LYS A 809 -107.54 75.04 -26.60
C LYS A 809 -107.79 76.40 -25.91
N LEU A 810 -106.75 77.07 -25.43
CA LEU A 810 -106.82 78.45 -24.93
C LEU A 810 -106.41 79.45 -26.02
N GLU A 811 -105.39 79.12 -26.80
CA GLU A 811 -104.96 79.91 -27.98
C GLU A 811 -106.09 79.98 -29.04
N GLU A 812 -106.89 78.92 -29.20
CA GLU A 812 -108.11 78.92 -30.04
C GLU A 812 -109.24 79.84 -29.53
N ARG A 813 -109.11 80.50 -28.36
CA ARG A 813 -110.23 81.16 -27.66
C ARG A 813 -110.14 82.67 -27.49
N GLU A 814 -109.06 83.33 -27.91
CA GLU A 814 -108.86 84.78 -27.73
C GLU A 814 -109.37 85.65 -28.90
N GLY A 815 -110.53 85.29 -29.49
CA GLY A 815 -111.02 85.89 -30.75
C GLY A 815 -112.50 86.23 -30.83
N SER A 816 -113.04 87.14 -29.99
CA SER A 816 -114.27 87.93 -30.28
C SER A 816 -114.50 89.11 -29.31
N VAL A 817 -114.32 90.35 -29.78
CA VAL A 817 -115.39 91.37 -30.05
C VAL A 817 -116.70 91.19 -29.24
N ASP A 818 -117.27 92.16 -28.50
CA ASP A 818 -117.43 93.61 -28.81
C ASP A 818 -117.69 94.56 -27.60
N GLU A 819 -117.96 95.85 -27.89
CA GLU A 819 -118.18 97.00 -26.97
C GLU A 819 -119.58 97.10 -26.29
N SER A 820 -119.69 97.86 -25.19
CA SER A 820 -120.35 99.21 -25.16
C SER A 820 -120.85 99.74 -23.79
N VAL A 821 -120.53 101.03 -23.52
CA VAL A 821 -121.34 102.10 -22.88
C VAL A 821 -122.21 101.78 -21.62
N ASN A 822 -121.85 102.36 -20.45
CA ASN A 822 -122.32 103.70 -20.05
C ASN A 822 -121.60 104.25 -18.78
N THR A 823 -121.73 105.55 -18.49
CA THR A 823 -120.98 106.25 -17.43
C THR A 823 -121.83 106.65 -16.21
N GLU A 824 -121.47 106.15 -15.01
CA GLU A 824 -121.57 106.91 -13.73
C GLU A 824 -120.89 106.18 -12.53
N ASP A 825 -120.80 104.84 -12.54
CA ASP A 825 -120.20 103.99 -11.46
C ASP A 825 -118.67 104.13 -11.23
N MET A 826 -117.97 105.08 -11.86
CA MET A 826 -116.50 105.06 -11.95
C MET A 826 -115.74 105.24 -10.62
N ILE A 827 -116.34 105.88 -9.61
CA ILE A 827 -115.63 106.23 -8.38
C ILE A 827 -115.58 105.03 -7.41
N THR A 828 -116.72 104.35 -7.18
CA THR A 828 -116.79 103.17 -6.29
C THR A 828 -116.08 101.94 -6.88
N LYS A 829 -116.08 101.78 -8.22
CA LYS A 829 -115.26 100.76 -8.89
C LYS A 829 -113.77 100.98 -8.65
N SER A 830 -113.27 102.22 -8.68
CA SER A 830 -111.84 102.48 -8.49
C SER A 830 -111.33 102.07 -7.10
N GLU A 831 -112.11 102.28 -6.03
CA GLU A 831 -111.77 101.81 -4.68
C GLU A 831 -111.89 100.28 -4.56
N ALA A 832 -112.93 99.67 -5.14
CA ALA A 832 -113.10 98.22 -5.14
C ALA A 832 -111.97 97.50 -5.93
N GLU A 833 -111.56 98.08 -7.06
CA GLU A 833 -110.43 97.62 -7.87
C GLU A 833 -109.10 97.84 -7.15
N TRP A 834 -108.88 98.99 -6.50
CA TRP A 834 -107.68 99.22 -5.69
C TRP A 834 -107.60 98.27 -4.49
N ALA A 835 -108.72 98.00 -3.82
CA ALA A 835 -108.82 97.01 -2.76
C ALA A 835 -108.57 95.58 -3.27
N MET A 836 -109.10 95.22 -4.45
CA MET A 836 -108.88 93.93 -5.10
C MET A 836 -107.42 93.75 -5.57
N GLN A 837 -106.79 94.78 -6.14
CA GLN A 837 -105.38 94.74 -6.54
C GLN A 837 -104.47 94.74 -5.31
N SER A 838 -104.80 95.49 -4.26
CA SER A 838 -104.14 95.42 -2.95
C SER A 838 -104.26 94.02 -2.33
N ALA A 839 -105.41 93.34 -2.47
CA ALA A 839 -105.61 91.96 -2.03
C ALA A 839 -104.81 90.97 -2.90
N ARG A 840 -104.78 91.14 -4.23
CA ARG A 840 -103.95 90.34 -5.14
C ARG A 840 -102.45 90.51 -4.86
N LEU A 841 -101.98 91.72 -4.59
CA LEU A 841 -100.58 91.98 -4.20
C LEU A 841 -100.25 91.38 -2.83
N ARG A 842 -101.20 91.39 -1.88
CA ARG A 842 -101.04 90.68 -0.59
C ARG A 842 -101.02 89.16 -0.76
N ALA A 843 -101.86 88.59 -1.63
CA ALA A 843 -101.83 87.17 -1.96
C ALA A 843 -100.53 86.78 -2.68
N ALA A 844 -100.10 87.55 -3.69
CA ALA A 844 -98.84 87.36 -4.38
C ALA A 844 -97.64 87.46 -3.43
N ASN A 845 -97.64 88.40 -2.47
CA ASN A 845 -96.59 88.48 -1.44
C ASN A 845 -96.65 87.31 -0.45
N ALA A 846 -97.84 86.79 -0.11
CA ALA A 846 -97.98 85.56 0.68
C ALA A 846 -97.42 84.34 -0.07
N ASP A 847 -97.67 84.22 -1.38
CA ASP A 847 -97.10 83.14 -2.19
C ASP A 847 -95.60 83.33 -2.47
N ILE A 848 -95.10 84.56 -2.67
CA ILE A 848 -93.66 84.85 -2.79
C ILE A 848 -92.94 84.53 -1.47
N THR A 849 -93.52 84.84 -0.30
CA THR A 849 -92.92 84.48 0.99
C THR A 849 -93.01 82.98 1.28
N ARG A 850 -94.09 82.30 0.86
CA ARG A 850 -94.24 80.84 0.89
C ARG A 850 -93.22 80.14 -0.02
N GLN A 851 -93.07 80.59 -1.26
CA GLN A 851 -92.05 80.12 -2.21
C GLN A 851 -90.64 80.41 -1.67
N SER A 852 -90.39 81.59 -1.08
CA SER A 852 -89.11 81.93 -0.43
C SER A 852 -88.84 81.11 0.83
N CYS A 853 -89.88 80.58 1.49
CA CYS A 853 -89.74 79.57 2.55
C CYS A 853 -89.40 78.20 1.95
N GLN A 854 -90.08 77.79 0.87
CA GLN A 854 -89.84 76.50 0.21
C GLN A 854 -88.46 76.43 -0.46
N ILE A 855 -88.00 77.51 -1.09
CA ILE A 855 -86.65 77.63 -1.65
C ILE A 855 -85.59 77.56 -0.54
N ARG A 856 -85.86 78.11 0.66
CA ARG A 856 -84.96 77.93 1.82
C ARG A 856 -84.94 76.48 2.32
N LYS A 857 -86.09 75.80 2.38
CA LYS A 857 -86.14 74.35 2.70
C LYS A 857 -85.38 73.52 1.68
N LEU A 858 -85.64 73.70 0.39
CA LEU A 858 -84.94 72.98 -0.68
C LEU A 858 -83.43 73.28 -0.71
N LYS A 859 -82.99 74.51 -0.36
CA LYS A 859 -81.56 74.83 -0.18
C LYS A 859 -80.96 74.14 1.04
N GLN A 860 -81.68 74.05 2.16
CA GLN A 860 -81.23 73.30 3.33
C GLN A 860 -81.15 71.80 3.01
N GLU A 861 -82.19 71.22 2.41
CA GLU A 861 -82.23 69.82 1.97
C GLU A 861 -81.09 69.51 0.98
N LEU A 862 -80.73 70.44 0.09
CA LEU A 862 -79.57 70.30 -0.78
C LEU A 862 -78.23 70.36 -0.03
N SER A 863 -78.10 71.20 1.01
CA SER A 863 -76.93 71.23 1.91
C SER A 863 -76.80 69.91 2.68
N ASP A 864 -77.88 69.48 3.34
CA ASP A 864 -77.98 68.21 4.07
C ASP A 864 -77.58 67.02 3.19
N GLN A 865 -78.01 66.98 1.92
CA GLN A 865 -77.65 65.90 0.99
C GLN A 865 -76.20 66.03 0.48
N SER A 866 -75.67 67.24 0.33
CA SER A 866 -74.26 67.47 0.02
C SER A 866 -73.36 66.97 1.16
N GLU A 867 -73.68 67.33 2.40
CA GLU A 867 -72.97 66.87 3.61
C GLU A 867 -73.05 65.35 3.78
N ARG A 868 -74.22 64.73 3.55
CA ARG A 868 -74.37 63.27 3.54
C ARG A 868 -73.55 62.62 2.42
N SER A 869 -73.47 63.23 1.24
CA SER A 869 -72.63 62.76 0.13
C SER A 869 -71.13 62.81 0.48
N ILE A 870 -70.67 63.92 1.07
CA ILE A 870 -69.28 64.07 1.55
C ILE A 870 -68.97 63.02 2.63
N ALA A 871 -69.85 62.84 3.62
CA ALA A 871 -69.67 61.84 4.67
C ALA A 871 -69.68 60.38 4.13
N ALA A 872 -70.50 60.10 3.11
CA ALA A 872 -70.51 58.82 2.42
C ALA A 872 -69.23 58.59 1.60
N ASN A 873 -68.74 59.62 0.90
CA ASN A 873 -67.48 59.59 0.15
C ASN A 873 -66.29 59.39 1.10
N GLU A 874 -66.22 60.09 2.22
CA GLU A 874 -65.23 59.85 3.27
C GLU A 874 -65.25 58.41 3.79
N LYS A 875 -66.45 57.87 4.05
CA LYS A 875 -66.62 56.47 4.48
C LYS A 875 -66.12 55.49 3.42
N ASN A 876 -66.40 55.76 2.14
CA ASN A 876 -65.89 54.96 1.03
C ASN A 876 -64.36 55.03 0.95
N ASN A 877 -63.77 56.24 0.98
CA ASN A 877 -62.32 56.46 0.97
C ASN A 877 -61.60 55.77 2.15
N ARG A 878 -62.26 55.65 3.31
CA ARG A 878 -61.75 54.85 4.45
C ARG A 878 -61.79 53.34 4.13
N LEU A 879 -62.92 52.85 3.61
CA LEU A 879 -63.09 51.44 3.21
C LEU A 879 -62.17 51.00 2.06
N GLU A 880 -61.89 51.89 1.11
CA GLU A 880 -60.94 51.63 0.01
C GLU A 880 -59.50 51.51 0.52
N ARG A 881 -59.06 52.37 1.43
CA ARG A 881 -57.75 52.24 2.10
C ARG A 881 -57.66 50.93 2.89
N ASP A 882 -58.73 50.56 3.59
CA ASP A 882 -58.87 49.27 4.27
C ASP A 882 -58.77 48.07 3.31
N LEU A 883 -59.43 48.14 2.16
CA LEU A 883 -59.41 47.09 1.13
C LEU A 883 -58.05 46.99 0.44
N ILE A 884 -57.39 48.11 0.14
CA ILE A 884 -56.02 48.14 -0.40
C ILE A 884 -55.05 47.51 0.60
N SER A 885 -55.13 47.87 1.88
CA SER A 885 -54.30 47.26 2.94
C SER A 885 -54.57 45.77 3.11
N LYS A 886 -55.84 45.33 3.08
CA LYS A 886 -56.21 43.90 3.12
C LYS A 886 -55.74 43.14 1.87
N ARG A 887 -55.76 43.76 0.68
CA ARG A 887 -55.19 43.18 -0.55
C ARG A 887 -53.68 43.01 -0.43
N LYS A 888 -52.94 44.03 0.02
CA LYS A 888 -51.48 43.93 0.27
C LYS A 888 -51.16 42.79 1.25
N LEU A 889 -51.88 42.72 2.36
CA LEU A 889 -51.71 41.67 3.37
C LEU A 889 -52.02 40.25 2.83
N LEU A 890 -53.07 40.09 2.01
CA LEU A 890 -53.37 38.82 1.34
C LEU A 890 -52.30 38.43 0.32
N GLU A 891 -51.75 39.39 -0.41
CA GLU A 891 -50.68 39.14 -1.38
C GLU A 891 -49.35 38.83 -0.68
N GLU A 892 -49.07 39.46 0.47
CA GLU A 892 -48.00 39.03 1.37
C GLU A 892 -48.20 37.60 1.85
N PHE A 893 -49.41 37.22 2.28
CA PHE A 893 -49.69 35.85 2.74
C PHE A 893 -49.57 34.82 1.62
N ARG A 894 -49.99 35.15 0.39
CA ARG A 894 -49.72 34.33 -0.81
C ARG A 894 -48.23 34.18 -1.06
N ASN A 895 -47.49 35.28 -1.07
CA ASN A 895 -46.03 35.24 -1.27
C ASN A 895 -45.30 34.48 -0.15
N LYS A 896 -45.81 34.51 1.09
CA LYS A 896 -45.31 33.71 2.22
C LYS A 896 -45.67 32.23 2.05
N LEU A 897 -46.87 31.90 1.55
CA LEU A 897 -47.31 30.54 1.25
C LEU A 897 -46.49 29.93 0.10
N ASN A 898 -46.43 30.59 -1.06
CA ASN A 898 -45.65 30.12 -2.21
C ASN A 898 -44.16 29.91 -1.86
N LYS A 899 -43.58 30.79 -1.01
CA LYS A 899 -42.21 30.61 -0.50
C LYS A 899 -42.09 29.39 0.43
N ALA A 900 -43.08 29.12 1.27
CA ALA A 900 -43.11 27.93 2.13
C ALA A 900 -43.30 26.64 1.31
N GLU A 901 -44.13 26.65 0.28
CA GLU A 901 -44.34 25.54 -0.65
C GLU A 901 -43.07 25.24 -1.45
N LEU A 902 -42.42 26.26 -2.03
CA LEU A 902 -41.13 26.11 -2.72
C LEU A 902 -40.03 25.59 -1.79
N GLN A 903 -40.01 26.03 -0.53
CA GLN A 903 -39.10 25.50 0.51
C GLN A 903 -39.46 24.07 0.94
N GLN A 904 -40.72 23.66 0.86
CA GLN A 904 -41.14 22.29 1.13
C GLN A 904 -40.76 21.37 -0.03
N GLU A 905 -40.92 21.81 -1.29
CA GLU A 905 -40.42 21.06 -2.45
C GLU A 905 -38.89 20.92 -2.43
N SER A 906 -38.14 21.98 -2.14
CA SER A 906 -36.67 21.87 -2.09
C SER A 906 -36.22 20.96 -0.95
N ARG A 907 -36.85 21.03 0.23
CA ARG A 907 -36.63 20.05 1.31
C ARG A 907 -36.97 18.62 0.90
N ALA A 908 -38.03 18.40 0.12
CA ALA A 908 -38.40 17.07 -0.36
C ALA A 908 -37.41 16.53 -1.40
N ARG A 909 -36.93 17.37 -2.34
CA ARG A 909 -35.86 17.02 -3.29
C ARG A 909 -34.57 16.67 -2.56
N ASN A 910 -34.13 17.53 -1.63
CA ASN A 910 -32.95 17.29 -0.81
C ASN A 910 -33.08 16.01 0.04
N SER A 911 -34.27 15.71 0.58
CA SER A 911 -34.53 14.45 1.30
C SER A 911 -34.31 13.25 0.39
N ALA A 912 -34.95 13.22 -0.78
CA ALA A 912 -34.81 12.15 -1.77
C ALA A 912 -33.37 11.98 -2.27
N GLU A 913 -32.62 13.08 -2.45
CA GLU A 913 -31.19 13.05 -2.79
C GLU A 913 -30.35 12.46 -1.64
N THR A 914 -30.64 12.80 -0.38
CA THR A 914 -29.97 12.17 0.77
C THR A 914 -30.36 10.70 0.96
N GLU A 915 -31.60 10.33 0.66
CA GLU A 915 -32.09 8.95 0.70
C GLU A 915 -31.39 8.09 -0.37
N ALA A 916 -31.32 8.54 -1.62
CA ALA A 916 -30.57 7.86 -2.68
C ALA A 916 -29.05 7.79 -2.39
N LYS A 917 -28.50 8.80 -1.72
CA LYS A 917 -27.10 8.79 -1.24
C LYS A 917 -26.89 7.80 -0.09
N ILE A 918 -27.87 7.63 0.79
CA ILE A 918 -27.86 6.59 1.83
C ILE A 918 -27.98 5.21 1.19
N GLU A 919 -28.91 4.99 0.25
CA GLU A 919 -29.07 3.71 -0.46
C GLU A 919 -27.77 3.27 -1.14
N SER A 920 -27.18 4.15 -1.96
CA SER A 920 -25.89 3.86 -2.62
C SER A 920 -24.74 3.62 -1.64
N LEU A 921 -24.69 4.30 -0.49
CA LEU A 921 -23.74 4.00 0.59
C LEU A 921 -24.02 2.65 1.27
N THR A 922 -25.29 2.25 1.43
CA THR A 922 -25.64 0.92 1.97
C THR A 922 -25.32 -0.21 0.99
N GLU A 923 -25.45 0.02 -0.32
CA GLU A 923 -24.97 -0.89 -1.36
C GLU A 923 -23.44 -1.02 -1.35
N LEU A 924 -22.71 0.10 -1.25
CA LEU A 924 -21.25 0.04 -1.13
C LEU A 924 -20.83 -0.70 0.16
N SER A 925 -21.55 -0.49 1.27
CA SER A 925 -21.34 -1.23 2.51
C SER A 925 -21.65 -2.73 2.38
N SER A 926 -22.70 -3.12 1.64
CA SER A 926 -23.03 -4.54 1.43
C SER A 926 -22.02 -5.23 0.52
N ARG A 927 -21.59 -4.57 -0.57
CA ARG A 927 -20.49 -5.03 -1.44
C ARG A 927 -19.17 -5.20 -0.67
N GLN A 928 -18.82 -4.23 0.17
CA GLN A 928 -17.64 -4.32 1.06
C GLN A 928 -17.76 -5.47 2.08
N LYS A 929 -18.95 -5.70 2.67
CA LYS A 929 -19.18 -6.85 3.57
C LYS A 929 -18.98 -8.19 2.84
N VAL A 930 -19.48 -8.33 1.62
CA VAL A 930 -19.28 -9.53 0.79
C VAL A 930 -17.80 -9.73 0.45
N GLN A 931 -17.08 -8.66 0.10
CA GLN A 931 -15.64 -8.71 -0.14
C GLN A 931 -14.86 -9.13 1.13
N ILE A 932 -15.19 -8.56 2.28
CA ILE A 932 -14.60 -8.92 3.57
C ILE A 932 -14.88 -10.40 3.91
N GLU A 933 -16.09 -10.90 3.66
CA GLU A 933 -16.42 -12.31 3.93
C GLU A 933 -15.71 -13.28 2.98
N SER A 934 -15.57 -12.91 1.70
CA SER A 934 -14.72 -13.66 0.74
C SER A 934 -13.25 -13.69 1.17
N LEU A 935 -12.71 -12.55 1.62
CA LEU A 935 -11.34 -12.48 2.15
C LEU A 935 -11.16 -13.31 3.43
N LYS A 936 -12.16 -13.34 4.34
CA LYS A 936 -12.16 -14.25 5.50
C LYS A 936 -12.19 -15.72 5.08
N GLN A 937 -13.00 -16.10 4.09
CA GLN A 937 -13.07 -17.48 3.59
C GLN A 937 -11.72 -17.91 2.99
N SER A 938 -11.09 -17.05 2.19
CA SER A 938 -9.74 -17.26 1.66
C SER A 938 -8.70 -17.38 2.78
N LEU A 939 -8.72 -16.47 3.76
CA LEU A 939 -7.83 -16.50 4.93
C LEU A 939 -8.03 -17.76 5.78
N ASN A 940 -9.27 -18.25 5.95
CA ASN A 940 -9.57 -19.48 6.66
C ASN A 940 -9.08 -20.72 5.91
N ALA A 941 -9.21 -20.75 4.58
CA ALA A 941 -8.62 -21.80 3.75
C ALA A 941 -7.09 -21.79 3.82
N ALA A 942 -6.46 -20.61 3.72
CA ALA A 942 -5.02 -20.46 3.87
C ALA A 942 -4.53 -20.87 5.26
N ASN A 943 -5.23 -20.49 6.34
CA ASN A 943 -4.95 -20.93 7.70
C ASN A 943 -5.09 -22.46 7.85
N LYS A 944 -6.09 -23.09 7.24
CA LYS A 944 -6.23 -24.56 7.24
C LYS A 944 -5.03 -25.23 6.56
N ILE A 945 -4.61 -24.74 5.39
CA ILE A 945 -3.42 -25.22 4.69
C ILE A 945 -2.16 -25.00 5.55
N ARG A 946 -2.07 -23.87 6.27
CA ARG A 946 -0.97 -23.57 7.20
C ARG A 946 -0.93 -24.56 8.36
N TYR A 947 -2.05 -24.85 9.02
CA TYR A 947 -2.13 -25.86 10.08
C TYR A 947 -1.81 -27.28 9.56
N GLU A 948 -2.23 -27.64 8.35
CA GLU A 948 -1.84 -28.91 7.72
C GLU A 948 -0.35 -28.98 7.36
N ALA A 949 0.30 -27.84 7.07
CA ALA A 949 1.74 -27.76 6.86
C ALA A 949 2.52 -27.79 8.19
N GLU A 950 2.02 -27.11 9.23
CA GLU A 950 2.56 -27.14 10.59
C GLU A 950 2.51 -28.57 11.17
N ASP A 951 1.40 -29.30 11.01
CA ASP A 951 1.27 -30.71 11.41
C ASP A 951 2.24 -31.63 10.65
N LYS A 952 2.40 -31.44 9.33
CA LYS A 952 3.39 -32.19 8.53
C LYS A 952 4.82 -31.88 8.98
N LEU A 953 5.15 -30.61 9.24
CA LEU A 953 6.46 -30.19 9.76
C LEU A 953 6.71 -30.80 11.14
N ASN A 954 5.74 -30.73 12.05
CA ASN A 954 5.81 -31.35 13.38
C ASN A 954 5.99 -32.87 13.32
N LYS A 955 5.43 -33.56 12.33
CA LYS A 955 5.67 -34.98 12.09
C LYS A 955 7.11 -35.23 11.63
N VAL A 956 7.61 -34.43 10.68
CA VAL A 956 8.99 -34.53 10.18
C VAL A 956 10.01 -34.21 11.26
N THR A 957 9.81 -33.20 12.11
CA THR A 957 10.71 -32.91 13.24
C THR A 957 10.69 -34.03 14.27
N ASN A 958 9.52 -34.60 14.61
CA ASN A 958 9.43 -35.77 15.49
C ASN A 958 10.11 -37.02 14.90
N GLU A 959 10.13 -37.20 13.58
CA GLU A 959 10.88 -38.28 12.93
C GLU A 959 12.38 -38.02 12.89
N LEU A 960 12.80 -36.77 12.62
CA LEU A 960 14.19 -36.33 12.70
C LEU A 960 14.75 -36.52 14.12
N ASP A 961 13.98 -36.20 15.16
CA ASP A 961 14.34 -36.42 16.56
C ASP A 961 14.52 -37.91 16.89
N LYS A 962 13.62 -38.78 16.40
CA LYS A 962 13.77 -40.23 16.54
C LYS A 962 15.03 -40.72 15.83
N LYS A 963 15.37 -40.16 14.66
CA LYS A 963 16.59 -40.48 13.92
C LYS A 963 17.85 -39.96 14.59
N ASN A 964 17.83 -38.76 15.16
CA ASN A 964 18.93 -38.21 15.94
C ASN A 964 19.19 -39.02 17.22
N ARG A 965 18.14 -39.52 17.89
CA ARG A 965 18.28 -40.46 19.02
C ARG A 965 18.90 -41.79 18.56
N GLN A 966 18.37 -42.41 17.50
CA GLN A 966 18.94 -43.63 16.90
C GLN A 966 20.42 -43.46 16.49
N LEU A 967 20.80 -42.31 15.92
CA LEU A 967 22.18 -41.98 15.58
C LEU A 967 23.05 -41.72 16.81
N SER A 968 22.51 -41.12 17.88
CA SER A 968 23.20 -40.93 19.16
C SER A 968 23.52 -42.28 19.81
N ASP A 969 22.54 -43.18 19.86
CA ASP A 969 22.70 -44.50 20.47
C ASP A 969 23.60 -45.42 19.63
N ALA A 970 23.52 -45.33 18.29
CA ALA A 970 24.49 -45.98 17.40
C ALA A 970 25.92 -45.42 17.56
N ARG A 971 26.08 -44.11 17.81
CA ARG A 971 27.39 -43.50 18.10
C ARG A 971 27.95 -43.96 19.47
N LYS A 972 27.11 -44.08 20.50
CA LYS A 972 27.52 -44.66 21.81
C LYS A 972 28.00 -46.09 21.63
N SER A 973 27.18 -46.94 20.99
CA SER A 973 27.53 -48.34 20.74
C SER A 973 28.78 -48.50 19.86
N LYS A 974 29.00 -47.62 18.86
CA LYS A 974 30.27 -47.57 18.11
C LYS A 974 31.44 -47.23 19.02
N ASN A 975 31.32 -46.23 19.90
CA ASN A 975 32.39 -45.83 20.80
C ASN A 975 32.70 -46.92 21.84
N GLU A 976 31.68 -47.58 22.38
CA GLU A 976 31.79 -48.73 23.30
C GLU A 976 32.52 -49.90 22.62
N LEU A 977 32.13 -50.25 21.39
CA LEU A 977 32.83 -51.26 20.58
C LEU A 977 34.27 -50.83 20.25
N GLN A 978 34.53 -49.55 20.00
CA GLN A 978 35.87 -49.04 19.75
C GLN A 978 36.76 -49.08 21.02
N THR A 979 36.19 -48.92 22.23
CA THR A 979 36.93 -49.18 23.47
C THR A 979 37.21 -50.66 23.65
N VAL A 980 36.25 -51.56 23.41
CA VAL A 980 36.47 -53.01 23.49
C VAL A 980 37.50 -53.49 22.48
N VAL A 981 37.51 -52.96 21.24
CA VAL A 981 38.55 -53.25 20.24
C VAL A 981 39.92 -52.80 20.74
N LYS A 982 40.06 -51.58 21.28
CA LYS A 982 41.32 -51.11 21.87
C LYS A 982 41.79 -51.96 23.05
N ASP A 983 40.88 -52.43 23.89
CA ASP A 983 41.22 -53.29 25.03
C ASP A 983 41.71 -54.67 24.54
N VAL A 984 41.12 -55.20 23.46
CA VAL A 984 41.59 -56.43 22.78
C VAL A 984 42.92 -56.21 22.06
N GLU A 985 43.13 -55.08 21.38
CA GLU A 985 44.41 -54.69 20.76
C GLU A 985 45.51 -54.60 21.84
N ASN A 986 45.25 -53.90 22.95
CA ASN A 986 46.17 -53.80 24.09
C ASN A 986 46.49 -55.17 24.72
N ALA A 987 45.50 -56.04 24.88
CA ALA A 987 45.70 -57.40 25.41
C ALA A 987 46.51 -58.28 24.45
N ALA A 988 46.24 -58.20 23.15
CA ALA A 988 47.01 -58.91 22.12
C ALA A 988 48.46 -58.39 22.05
N GLU A 989 48.67 -57.07 22.13
CA GLU A 989 49.99 -56.47 22.25
C GLU A 989 50.75 -56.96 23.50
N SER A 990 50.09 -57.03 24.65
CA SER A 990 50.71 -57.56 25.88
C SER A 990 51.12 -59.01 25.68
N HIS A 991 50.21 -59.88 25.21
CA HIS A 991 50.51 -61.28 24.97
C HIS A 991 51.61 -61.51 23.93
N MET A 992 51.70 -60.67 22.88
CA MET A 992 52.80 -60.72 21.92
C MET A 992 54.14 -60.29 22.55
N LYS A 993 54.16 -59.27 23.41
CA LYS A 993 55.36 -58.84 24.16
C LYS A 993 55.80 -59.92 25.18
N ASP A 994 54.84 -60.53 25.88
CA ASP A 994 55.08 -61.65 26.80
C ASP A 994 55.72 -62.84 26.06
N LEU A 995 55.10 -63.29 24.96
CA LEU A 995 55.62 -64.39 24.14
C LEU A 995 56.98 -64.08 23.52
N ALA A 996 57.21 -62.83 23.08
CA ALA A 996 58.52 -62.39 22.60
C ALA A 996 59.59 -62.52 23.70
N SER A 997 59.32 -61.99 24.91
CA SER A 997 60.26 -62.09 26.04
C SER A 997 60.54 -63.53 26.48
N GLN A 998 59.54 -64.42 26.44
CA GLN A 998 59.71 -65.84 26.70
C GLN A 998 60.60 -66.50 25.64
N SER A 999 60.40 -66.16 24.36
CA SER A 999 61.22 -66.67 23.27
C SER A 999 62.68 -66.16 23.33
N GLU A 1000 62.90 -64.90 23.71
CA GLU A 1000 64.24 -64.34 23.92
C GLU A 1000 64.96 -65.02 25.09
N SER A 1001 64.28 -65.23 26.22
CA SER A 1001 64.82 -65.96 27.38
C SER A 1001 65.19 -67.42 27.01
N ALA A 1002 64.34 -68.10 26.24
CA ALA A 1002 64.61 -69.44 25.73
C ALA A 1002 65.83 -69.47 24.78
N LEU A 1003 65.92 -68.53 23.83
CA LEU A 1003 67.05 -68.39 22.90
C LEU A 1003 68.36 -68.04 23.62
N SER A 1004 68.30 -67.20 24.66
CA SER A 1004 69.43 -66.84 25.52
C SER A 1004 69.96 -68.06 26.29
N ASN A 1005 69.05 -68.88 26.84
CA ASN A 1005 69.42 -70.13 27.53
C ASN A 1005 69.97 -71.18 26.55
N ALA A 1006 69.40 -71.31 25.34
CA ALA A 1006 69.94 -72.17 24.29
C ALA A 1006 71.36 -71.74 23.88
N HIS A 1007 71.61 -70.45 23.70
CA HIS A 1007 72.96 -69.91 23.43
C HIS A 1007 73.95 -70.17 24.57
N ARG A 1008 73.51 -70.03 25.83
CA ARG A 1008 74.34 -70.38 27.01
C ARG A 1008 74.73 -71.86 26.98
N HIS A 1009 73.77 -72.76 26.73
CA HIS A 1009 74.06 -74.19 26.62
C HIS A 1009 75.02 -74.50 25.47
N LEU A 1010 74.76 -73.97 24.27
CA LEU A 1010 75.62 -74.14 23.09
C LEU A 1010 77.06 -73.69 23.39
N LYS A 1011 77.25 -72.50 23.98
CA LYS A 1011 78.56 -71.99 24.40
C LYS A 1011 79.26 -72.86 25.44
N THR A 1012 78.51 -73.50 26.36
CA THR A 1012 79.10 -74.48 27.29
C THR A 1012 79.52 -75.77 26.60
N THR A 1013 78.82 -76.21 25.54
CA THR A 1013 79.24 -77.37 24.75
C THR A 1013 80.44 -77.06 23.85
N GLU A 1014 80.51 -75.87 23.23
CA GLU A 1014 81.68 -75.40 22.48
C GLU A 1014 82.94 -75.39 23.36
N ASN A 1015 82.85 -74.80 24.57
CA ASN A 1015 83.97 -74.76 25.52
C ASN A 1015 84.46 -76.17 25.91
N ARG A 1016 83.56 -77.14 26.10
CA ARG A 1016 83.93 -78.53 26.39
C ARG A 1016 84.57 -79.22 25.17
N LEU A 1017 84.05 -78.97 23.97
CA LEU A 1017 84.58 -79.51 22.72
C LEU A 1017 86.00 -78.97 22.44
N ALA A 1018 86.24 -77.68 22.67
CA ALA A 1018 87.56 -77.06 22.61
C ALA A 1018 88.55 -77.70 23.59
N GLN A 1019 88.12 -78.10 24.79
CA GLN A 1019 88.97 -78.81 25.75
C GLN A 1019 89.31 -80.25 25.31
N TYR A 1020 88.35 -80.98 24.72
CA TYR A 1020 88.67 -82.29 24.09
C TYR A 1020 89.66 -82.14 22.93
N GLN A 1021 89.51 -81.11 22.09
CA GLN A 1021 90.48 -80.81 21.03
C GLN A 1021 91.87 -80.45 21.58
N GLN A 1022 91.94 -79.69 22.68
CA GLN A 1022 93.21 -79.32 23.31
C GLN A 1022 93.89 -80.50 24.02
N PHE A 1023 93.11 -81.40 24.63
CA PHE A 1023 93.61 -82.69 25.13
C PHE A 1023 94.25 -83.50 24.00
N ILE A 1024 93.52 -83.72 22.90
CA ILE A 1024 94.02 -84.50 21.76
C ILE A 1024 95.31 -83.88 21.18
N LYS A 1025 95.35 -82.55 21.00
CA LYS A 1025 96.55 -81.85 20.48
C LYS A 1025 97.76 -81.98 21.42
N THR A 1026 97.57 -81.79 22.73
CA THR A 1026 98.67 -81.89 23.70
C THR A 1026 99.17 -83.32 23.85
N PHE A 1027 98.26 -84.29 24.02
CA PHE A 1027 98.62 -85.71 24.14
C PHE A 1027 99.30 -86.26 22.89
N SER A 1028 98.86 -85.90 21.68
CA SER A 1028 99.55 -86.27 20.43
C SER A 1028 100.98 -85.70 20.37
N ASN A 1029 101.18 -84.45 20.80
CA ASN A 1029 102.52 -83.85 20.84
C ASN A 1029 103.42 -84.55 21.87
N GLU A 1030 102.89 -84.90 23.05
CA GLU A 1030 103.67 -85.52 24.12
C GLU A 1030 104.02 -86.99 23.84
N LEU A 1031 103.14 -87.72 23.15
CA LEU A 1031 103.47 -89.02 22.55
C LEU A 1031 104.57 -88.91 21.49
N LEU A 1032 104.55 -87.89 20.63
CA LEU A 1032 105.61 -87.66 19.65
C LEU A 1032 106.96 -87.37 20.35
N VAL A 1033 106.98 -86.51 21.37
CA VAL A 1033 108.19 -86.26 22.17
C VAL A 1033 108.72 -87.55 22.80
N SER A 1034 107.86 -88.33 23.46
CA SER A 1034 108.28 -89.60 24.08
C SER A 1034 108.80 -90.62 23.05
N LEU A 1035 108.22 -90.67 21.85
CA LEU A 1035 108.73 -91.52 20.75
C LEU A 1035 110.09 -91.04 20.23
N TYR A 1036 110.32 -89.72 20.12
CA TYR A 1036 111.63 -89.17 19.79
C TYR A 1036 112.68 -89.50 20.86
N GLU A 1037 112.35 -89.30 22.14
CA GLU A 1037 113.24 -89.61 23.27
C GLU A 1037 113.61 -91.10 23.30
N ASN A 1038 112.63 -92.00 23.26
CA ASN A 1038 112.85 -93.45 23.21
C ASN A 1038 113.70 -93.85 21.99
N ARG A 1039 113.49 -93.23 20.82
CA ARG A 1039 114.32 -93.47 19.62
C ARG A 1039 115.77 -92.97 19.76
N THR A 1040 116.02 -91.94 20.57
CA THR A 1040 117.41 -91.54 20.92
C THR A 1040 118.04 -92.43 21.98
N ALA A 1041 117.25 -92.97 22.91
CA ALA A 1041 117.72 -93.93 23.91
C ALA A 1041 118.11 -95.28 23.27
N LEU A 1042 117.32 -95.77 22.30
CA LEU A 1042 117.65 -96.96 21.50
C LEU A 1042 118.97 -96.79 20.74
N ARG A 1043 119.15 -95.68 20.00
CA ARG A 1043 120.43 -95.45 19.28
C ARG A 1043 121.66 -95.37 20.19
N ARG A 1044 121.51 -94.88 21.43
CA ARG A 1044 122.60 -94.91 22.42
C ARG A 1044 122.92 -96.33 22.90
N LYS A 1045 121.91 -97.20 23.07
CA LYS A 1045 122.14 -98.63 23.40
C LYS A 1045 122.82 -99.38 22.26
N GLU A 1046 122.43 -99.11 21.00
CA GLU A 1046 123.07 -99.69 19.80
C GLU A 1046 124.56 -99.31 19.68
N GLU A 1047 124.96 -98.12 20.17
CA GLU A 1047 126.37 -97.68 20.19
C GLU A 1047 127.22 -98.30 21.32
N ASP A 1048 126.60 -98.73 22.44
CA ASP A 1048 127.29 -99.28 23.61
C ASP A 1048 127.53 -100.80 23.54
N GLU A 1049 126.64 -101.59 22.91
CA GLU A 1049 126.82 -103.06 22.83
C GLU A 1049 127.93 -103.51 21.88
N LEU A 1050 128.28 -102.69 20.88
CA LEU A 1050 129.24 -103.03 19.80
C LEU A 1050 130.73 -103.06 20.23
N LYS A 1051 131.03 -103.08 21.53
CA LYS A 1051 132.40 -102.99 22.08
C LYS A 1051 132.81 -104.09 23.08
N LYS A 1052 132.00 -105.14 23.32
CA LYS A 1052 132.38 -106.23 24.24
C LYS A 1052 132.09 -107.63 23.71
N SER A 1053 133.11 -108.49 23.87
CA SER A 1053 133.16 -109.95 23.62
C SER A 1053 133.18 -110.41 22.16
N ARG A 1054 134.15 -111.29 21.88
CA ARG A 1054 134.29 -112.17 20.71
C ARG A 1054 135.17 -113.35 21.15
N LYS A 1055 134.91 -114.54 20.57
CA LYS A 1055 135.54 -115.85 20.81
C LYS A 1055 134.95 -116.67 21.97
N GLU A 1056 134.65 -117.95 21.81
CA GLU A 1056 134.60 -118.83 20.61
C GLU A 1056 133.51 -119.90 20.92
N ASP A 1057 132.46 -120.11 20.10
CA ASP A 1057 132.35 -120.79 18.78
C ASP A 1057 132.38 -122.34 18.93
N ASP A 1058 131.61 -123.20 18.24
CA ASP A 1058 130.78 -123.12 17.01
C ASP A 1058 129.47 -123.98 17.14
N GLY A 1059 128.48 -124.00 16.24
CA GLY A 1059 128.35 -123.38 14.91
C GLY A 1059 126.98 -123.64 14.23
N ASP A 1060 126.87 -123.42 12.91
CA ASP A 1060 125.62 -123.30 12.11
C ASP A 1060 124.81 -124.59 11.82
N GLU A 1061 123.47 -124.49 11.84
CA GLU A 1061 122.59 -125.06 10.77
C GLU A 1061 121.10 -124.57 10.78
N ALA A 1062 120.66 -123.77 11.74
CA ALA A 1062 119.22 -123.51 11.97
C ALA A 1062 118.52 -122.53 10.99
N LEU A 1063 119.23 -121.85 10.09
CA LEU A 1063 118.74 -120.65 9.40
C LEU A 1063 117.70 -120.90 8.28
N ASP A 1064 117.81 -122.00 7.54
CA ASP A 1064 117.20 -122.15 6.20
C ASP A 1064 116.12 -123.25 6.10
N LYS A 1065 116.12 -124.25 7.00
CA LYS A 1065 115.15 -125.37 6.95
C LYS A 1065 113.76 -125.00 7.46
N ALA A 1066 113.64 -124.18 8.52
CA ALA A 1066 112.33 -123.75 9.05
C ALA A 1066 111.58 -122.78 8.12
N LYS A 1067 112.30 -121.93 7.37
CA LYS A 1067 111.71 -120.94 6.46
C LYS A 1067 111.09 -121.55 5.20
N LYS A 1068 111.45 -122.79 4.85
CA LYS A 1068 110.94 -123.50 3.67
C LYS A 1068 109.78 -124.45 3.97
N THR A 1069 109.56 -124.83 5.24
CA THR A 1069 108.45 -125.72 5.65
C THR A 1069 107.22 -124.97 6.15
N ALA A 1070 107.38 -123.79 6.76
CA ALA A 1070 106.23 -122.96 7.17
C ALA A 1070 105.37 -122.48 5.98
N ALA A 1071 105.96 -122.34 4.79
CA ALA A 1071 105.31 -121.88 3.57
C ALA A 1071 104.40 -122.93 2.88
N GLY A 1072 104.08 -124.07 3.52
CA GLY A 1072 103.32 -125.16 2.91
C GLY A 1072 102.31 -125.88 3.80
N ILE A 1073 101.99 -125.38 5.00
CA ILE A 1073 101.17 -126.11 5.99
C ILE A 1073 99.82 -125.45 6.33
N LEU A 1074 99.67 -124.12 6.19
CA LEU A 1074 98.40 -123.42 6.45
C LEU A 1074 98.02 -122.44 5.32
N ASN A 1075 97.43 -122.98 4.26
CA ASN A 1075 96.73 -122.19 3.24
C ASN A 1075 95.45 -121.58 3.82
N LEU A 1076 95.28 -120.25 3.76
CA LEU A 1076 94.05 -119.51 3.44
C LEU A 1076 94.28 -117.99 3.55
N SER A 1077 93.33 -117.18 3.04
CA SER A 1077 93.56 -115.77 2.66
C SER A 1077 92.73 -114.72 3.42
N HIS A 1078 93.19 -113.47 3.33
CA HIS A 1078 92.68 -112.25 3.96
C HIS A 1078 91.36 -111.76 3.32
N SER A 1079 90.22 -112.45 3.48
CA SER A 1079 88.94 -111.98 2.88
C SER A 1079 87.61 -112.34 3.58
N ASP A 1080 87.54 -113.34 4.46
CA ASP A 1080 86.25 -114.01 4.76
C ASP A 1080 85.64 -113.72 6.16
N LEU A 1081 85.82 -112.52 6.73
CA LEU A 1081 85.24 -112.18 8.05
C LEU A 1081 84.90 -110.70 8.29
N GLU A 1082 84.65 -109.92 7.21
CA GLU A 1082 84.16 -108.53 7.31
C GLU A 1082 82.61 -108.43 7.24
N GLU A 1083 81.91 -109.57 7.16
CA GLU A 1083 80.44 -109.63 7.00
C GLU A 1083 79.66 -109.99 8.28
N ILE A 1084 80.31 -110.01 9.46
CA ILE A 1084 79.61 -110.23 10.75
C ILE A 1084 80.07 -109.20 11.80
N LEU A 1085 79.36 -108.06 11.85
CA LEU A 1085 79.00 -107.26 13.06
C LEU A 1085 78.54 -105.81 12.72
N THR A 1086 77.52 -105.67 11.88
CA THR A 1086 76.61 -104.50 11.99
C THR A 1086 75.20 -105.01 12.30
N GLY A 1087 74.60 -104.54 13.40
CA GLY A 1087 73.34 -105.09 13.90
C GLY A 1087 73.01 -104.64 15.32
N ASN A 1088 72.26 -103.54 15.43
CA ASN A 1088 71.86 -102.91 16.70
C ASN A 1088 70.94 -103.81 17.55
N SER A 1089 70.94 -103.61 18.87
CA SER A 1089 69.70 -103.27 19.61
C SER A 1089 69.97 -102.89 21.07
N ASP A 1090 69.21 -101.93 21.59
CA ASP A 1090 69.02 -101.72 23.02
C ASP A 1090 68.12 -102.81 23.61
N ILE A 1091 68.42 -103.28 24.83
CA ILE A 1091 67.45 -103.78 25.81
C ILE A 1091 68.10 -103.67 27.20
N GLU A 1092 67.35 -103.15 28.17
CA GLU A 1092 67.77 -103.05 29.56
C GLU A 1092 67.50 -104.35 30.37
N SER A 1093 68.15 -104.41 31.54
CA SER A 1093 67.73 -105.14 32.74
C SER A 1093 68.08 -106.63 32.88
N LYS A 1094 68.71 -106.92 34.04
CA LYS A 1094 68.70 -108.20 34.79
C LYS A 1094 69.47 -109.38 34.20
N GLU A 1095 70.00 -110.30 34.99
CA GLU A 1095 70.43 -110.33 36.41
C GLU A 1095 71.28 -111.60 36.58
N SER A 1096 72.21 -111.64 37.55
CA SER A 1096 72.81 -112.90 38.06
C SER A 1096 73.66 -113.73 37.06
N SER A 1097 74.52 -114.67 37.48
CA SER A 1097 75.32 -114.79 38.71
C SER A 1097 76.45 -115.85 38.48
N LEU A 1098 77.29 -116.06 39.49
CA LEU A 1098 78.19 -117.21 39.72
C LEU A 1098 79.44 -117.40 38.84
N CYS A 1099 80.60 -117.24 39.49
CA CYS A 1099 81.82 -118.06 39.37
C CYS A 1099 82.61 -117.99 38.03
N PHE A 1100 83.91 -118.37 37.98
CA PHE A 1100 84.73 -119.13 38.93
C PHE A 1100 86.20 -118.62 38.97
N ASP A 1101 86.85 -118.85 40.11
CA ASP A 1101 88.29 -118.94 40.43
C ASP A 1101 89.26 -119.21 39.26
N SER A 1102 90.52 -118.75 39.23
CA SER A 1102 91.37 -118.05 40.23
C SER A 1102 92.60 -117.39 39.56
N ASP A 1103 93.05 -116.21 40.00
CA ASP A 1103 94.48 -115.83 39.96
C ASP A 1103 94.84 -114.62 40.88
N PRO A 1104 95.71 -114.75 41.90
CA PRO A 1104 96.01 -113.66 42.83
C PRO A 1104 96.77 -112.46 42.24
N LYS A 1105 97.48 -112.61 41.12
CA LYS A 1105 98.30 -111.51 40.54
C LYS A 1105 97.48 -110.52 39.72
N LEU A 1106 96.57 -111.00 38.88
CA LEU A 1106 95.78 -110.17 37.96
C LEU A 1106 94.91 -109.13 38.71
N HIS A 1107 94.44 -109.50 39.90
CA HIS A 1107 93.46 -108.72 40.64
C HIS A 1107 94.02 -107.39 41.20
N GLU A 1108 95.33 -107.30 41.46
CA GLU A 1108 95.96 -106.08 41.96
C GLU A 1108 96.27 -105.08 40.83
N GLU A 1109 96.55 -105.55 39.62
CA GLU A 1109 96.65 -104.71 38.42
C GLU A 1109 95.27 -104.16 38.02
N MET A 1110 94.23 -105.00 38.00
CA MET A 1110 92.85 -104.55 37.79
C MET A 1110 92.42 -103.49 38.82
N ARG A 1111 92.88 -103.59 40.08
CA ARG A 1111 92.62 -102.57 41.11
C ARG A 1111 93.34 -101.26 40.85
N LYS A 1112 94.59 -101.28 40.38
CA LYS A 1112 95.33 -100.07 39.96
C LYS A 1112 94.65 -99.39 38.77
N ASP A 1113 94.25 -100.14 37.75
CA ASP A 1113 93.58 -99.59 36.57
C ASP A 1113 92.15 -99.11 36.87
N GLN A 1114 91.40 -99.78 37.76
CA GLN A 1114 90.15 -99.21 38.27
C GLN A 1114 90.35 -97.92 39.07
N ARG A 1115 91.45 -97.76 39.82
CA ARG A 1115 91.78 -96.49 40.51
C ARG A 1115 92.13 -95.39 39.50
N TRP A 1116 92.90 -95.70 38.47
CA TRP A 1116 93.21 -94.77 37.38
C TRP A 1116 91.96 -94.36 36.59
N MET A 1117 91.08 -95.31 36.24
CA MET A 1117 89.77 -95.02 35.61
C MET A 1117 88.87 -94.14 36.49
N ARG A 1118 88.96 -94.26 37.83
CA ARG A 1118 88.28 -93.33 38.76
C ARG A 1118 88.95 -91.94 38.78
N LYS A 1119 90.29 -91.83 38.67
CA LYS A 1119 91.03 -90.55 38.49
C LYS A 1119 90.55 -89.86 37.20
N VAL A 1120 90.57 -90.55 36.06
CA VAL A 1120 90.09 -90.05 34.75
C VAL A 1120 88.62 -89.62 34.81
N ARG A 1121 87.72 -90.45 35.36
CA ARG A 1121 86.28 -90.12 35.52
C ARG A 1121 85.98 -89.01 36.54
N LYS A 1122 86.99 -88.53 37.29
CA LYS A 1122 86.90 -87.31 38.11
C LYS A 1122 87.40 -86.10 37.31
N LEU A 1123 88.59 -86.19 36.70
CA LEU A 1123 89.18 -85.13 35.87
C LEU A 1123 88.22 -84.69 34.76
N LEU A 1124 87.54 -85.62 34.08
CA LEU A 1124 86.53 -85.33 33.04
C LEU A 1124 85.27 -84.55 33.52
N ARG A 1125 85.18 -84.17 34.81
CA ARG A 1125 84.13 -83.30 35.37
C ARG A 1125 84.65 -81.92 35.76
N GLU A 1126 85.95 -81.70 35.71
CA GLU A 1126 86.59 -80.44 36.07
C GLU A 1126 86.56 -79.47 34.88
N LYS A 1127 86.62 -78.16 35.15
CA LYS A 1127 86.35 -77.11 34.15
C LYS A 1127 87.43 -76.95 33.08
N GLU A 1128 88.63 -77.50 33.29
CA GLU A 1128 89.77 -77.45 32.36
C GLU A 1128 90.57 -78.77 32.45
N PHE A 1129 89.96 -79.86 32.00
CA PHE A 1129 90.54 -81.21 32.15
C PHE A 1129 91.67 -81.52 31.17
N ALA A 1130 91.92 -80.69 30.15
CA ALA A 1130 92.76 -81.04 29.01
C ALA A 1130 94.20 -81.43 29.39
N PHE A 1131 94.89 -80.55 30.12
CA PHE A 1131 96.30 -80.75 30.50
C PHE A 1131 96.45 -81.84 31.57
N THR A 1132 95.58 -81.86 32.58
CA THR A 1132 95.61 -82.87 33.66
C THR A 1132 95.25 -84.27 33.16
N LEU A 1133 94.43 -84.38 32.10
CA LEU A 1133 94.16 -85.64 31.42
C LEU A 1133 95.37 -86.09 30.58
N THR A 1134 96.05 -85.19 29.86
CA THR A 1134 97.32 -85.50 29.15
C THR A 1134 98.36 -86.05 30.11
N GLN A 1135 98.60 -85.39 31.25
CA GLN A 1135 99.50 -85.87 32.28
C GLN A 1135 99.09 -87.26 32.82
N ALA A 1136 97.81 -87.46 33.14
CA ALA A 1136 97.31 -88.74 33.66
C ALA A 1136 97.39 -89.89 32.64
N PHE A 1137 97.37 -89.60 31.33
CA PHE A 1137 97.62 -90.61 30.28
C PHE A 1137 99.12 -90.86 30.09
N MET A 1138 99.97 -89.83 30.13
CA MET A 1138 101.43 -89.99 30.04
C MET A 1138 102.03 -90.74 31.25
N GLU A 1139 101.45 -90.59 32.45
CA GLU A 1139 101.71 -91.46 33.60
C GLU A 1139 101.49 -92.95 33.26
N LYS A 1140 100.42 -93.29 32.53
CA LYS A 1140 100.14 -94.68 32.11
C LYS A 1140 101.01 -95.17 30.96
N VAL A 1141 101.39 -94.29 30.04
CA VAL A 1141 102.34 -94.61 28.97
C VAL A 1141 103.72 -94.92 29.58
N SER A 1142 104.20 -94.09 30.51
CA SER A 1142 105.48 -94.34 31.20
C SER A 1142 105.45 -95.56 32.12
N GLU A 1143 104.35 -95.81 32.86
CA GLU A 1143 104.16 -97.08 33.58
C GLU A 1143 104.31 -98.29 32.63
N LYS A 1144 103.65 -98.28 31.46
CA LYS A 1144 103.79 -99.36 30.48
C LYS A 1144 105.18 -99.45 29.86
N CYS A 1145 105.81 -98.33 29.48
CA CYS A 1145 107.16 -98.33 28.92
C CYS A 1145 108.21 -98.85 29.92
N HIS A 1146 108.03 -98.64 31.23
CA HIS A 1146 108.88 -99.23 32.26
C HIS A 1146 108.60 -100.73 32.46
N LEU A 1147 107.33 -101.16 32.38
CA LEU A 1147 106.99 -102.59 32.40
C LEU A 1147 107.56 -103.35 31.19
N THR A 1148 107.56 -102.76 30.00
CA THR A 1148 108.20 -103.32 28.79
C THR A 1148 109.72 -103.09 28.71
N ALA A 1149 110.33 -102.52 29.75
CA ALA A 1149 111.79 -102.41 29.92
C ALA A 1149 112.31 -103.26 31.10
N LEU A 1150 111.41 -104.04 31.72
CA LEU A 1150 111.67 -105.04 32.76
C LEU A 1150 111.27 -106.46 32.31
N LEU A 1151 110.95 -106.60 31.02
CA LEU A 1151 110.78 -107.83 30.24
C LEU A 1151 111.87 -107.89 29.17
#